data_AF-A0A8B3BZQ0-F1
#
_entry.id   AF-A0A8B3BZQ0-F1
#
_cell.length_a   1.000
_cell.length_b   1.000
_cell.length_c   1.000
_cell.angle_alpha   90.00
_cell.angle_beta   90.00
_cell.angle_gamma   90.00
#
_symmetry.space_group_name_H-M   'P 1'
#
loop_
_entity.id
_entity.type
_entity.pdbx_description
1 polymer ?
#
loop_
_entity_poly.entity_id
_entity_poly.type
_entity_poly.pdbx_seq_one_letter_code
_entity_poly.pdbx_strand_id
1 'polypeptide(L)'
;MISKYVKEQKRYTQDELRKIFECTADETVQIIRKLKEYGIVKNVKKSDRQSMLSDLVEEDIRVTDIESGERELYYVFSFVGVIVVYGRVLKCYPKYINSCGSPVAQMKQIMRVLEKYNSKEQVIKLYNESDDGGSFNLLAVMLYLLQDYYDNGIYANDVEIVETNGTGEILWDRTINETFSYISNNRPYYTELQTKKRTSDEYDFIRRLHACVLTKFSKELEESDLPELFNIVTVELSEEQLEDLGDEDYILYRIQNELNVQYNTRKQLVLKAMYAYIAQKASFNNIDSFSIYGTNSFNLVWEKVCAQNFGNVLNVKLSELPLGVCDDYKESKDSTLIEIIDRPVWHKTSDNISDGKSDTLRPDLISIYECGDSGEYCFGIYDAKYYNINFHKNSSEYKVIGQPGVADVTKQYLYQLAYDDFIAKQGYKYVQNMFFCPDESGDKEYGWVQMDMLHQIGDKKLENVAVVKLCASEMYSLYLADYIVNENEMDKYIPVIGRHELDSQNFANRMMAYLTRITTASKLAEKKLEMKSDRGRLIYPKQIKRELGAKIIYDAICPVASNAFYGFNPYEKEGHESMVAEDMGDSYNRCSQIADASIEIEKIIKDLSEVELRDEKVLKVVLKKCIESKSDIKPMADGKSLDMLTDKIMELVRDVYL
;
A
#
# COMPACT_ATOMS: atom_id res chain seq x y z
N MET A 1 24.34 28.99 13.73
CA MET A 1 23.06 28.30 13.98
C MET A 1 23.29 27.08 14.88
N ILE A 2 22.35 26.70 15.76
CA ILE A 2 22.47 25.46 16.57
C ILE A 2 21.66 24.36 15.88
N SER A 3 22.28 23.22 15.55
CA SER A 3 21.62 22.09 14.86
C SER A 3 21.67 20.84 15.73
N LYS A 4 20.50 20.29 16.10
CA LYS A 4 20.38 19.18 17.07
C LYS A 4 19.29 18.19 16.71
N TYR A 5 19.43 16.98 17.23
CA TYR A 5 18.45 15.92 17.07
C TYR A 5 17.52 15.82 18.28
N VAL A 6 16.24 15.59 18.00
CA VAL A 6 15.21 15.24 18.98
C VAL A 6 14.48 14.00 18.49
N LYS A 7 13.87 13.25 19.41
CA LYS A 7 13.23 11.98 19.12
C LYS A 7 11.72 12.11 19.27
N GLU A 8 11.00 11.66 18.27
CA GLU A 8 9.54 11.56 18.31
C GLU A 8 9.11 10.69 19.50
N GLN A 9 8.07 11.12 20.20
CA GLN A 9 7.47 10.45 21.36
C GLN A 9 8.44 10.22 22.55
N LYS A 10 9.65 10.78 22.55
CA LYS A 10 10.47 10.83 23.77
C LYS A 10 9.90 11.87 24.74
N ARG A 11 9.89 11.52 26.03
CA ARG A 11 9.45 12.39 27.12
C ARG A 11 10.63 13.24 27.58
N TYR A 12 10.60 14.54 27.27
CA TYR A 12 11.63 15.48 27.69
C TYR A 12 11.16 16.33 28.86
N THR A 13 12.07 16.62 29.78
CA THR A 13 11.90 17.67 30.78
C THR A 13 12.29 19.04 30.21
N GLN A 14 11.83 20.13 30.84
CA GLN A 14 12.22 21.48 30.44
C GLN A 14 13.74 21.67 30.49
N ASP A 15 14.41 21.12 31.52
CA ASP A 15 15.86 21.19 31.67
C ASP A 15 16.62 20.44 30.57
N GLU A 16 16.10 19.30 30.09
CA GLU A 16 16.69 18.57 28.96
C GLU A 16 16.54 19.36 27.66
N LEU A 17 15.36 19.94 27.41
CA LEU A 17 15.15 20.79 26.24
C LEU A 17 16.03 22.05 26.29
N ARG A 18 16.18 22.68 27.45
CA ARG A 18 17.11 23.81 27.64
C ARG A 18 18.53 23.44 27.23
N LYS A 19 19.01 22.25 27.63
CA LYS A 19 20.34 21.75 27.25
C LYS A 19 20.45 21.46 25.76
N ILE A 20 19.42 20.89 25.15
CA ILE A 20 19.40 20.60 23.71
C ILE A 20 19.38 21.90 22.91
N PHE A 21 18.55 22.86 23.30
CA PHE A 21 18.43 24.15 22.63
C PHE A 21 19.62 25.06 22.90
N GLU A 22 20.47 24.76 23.90
CA GLU A 22 21.61 25.61 24.29
C GLU A 22 21.16 27.07 24.49
N CYS A 23 20.14 27.27 25.35
CA CYS A 23 19.50 28.57 25.55
C CYS A 23 19.16 28.83 27.03
N THR A 24 18.69 30.04 27.32
CA THR A 24 18.19 30.41 28.65
C THR A 24 16.85 29.72 28.95
N ALA A 25 16.44 29.71 30.23
CA ALA A 25 15.16 29.12 30.63
C ALA A 25 13.97 29.85 29.97
N ASP A 26 14.04 31.18 29.88
CA ASP A 26 12.96 31.98 29.31
C ASP A 26 12.85 31.79 27.79
N GLU A 27 13.98 31.73 27.07
CA GLU A 27 14.00 31.35 25.64
C GLU A 27 13.48 29.92 25.43
N THR A 28 13.79 28.99 26.34
CA THR A 28 13.26 27.61 26.27
C THR A 28 11.73 27.61 26.30
N VAL A 29 11.14 28.41 27.19
CA VAL A 29 9.68 28.54 27.29
C VAL A 29 9.09 29.11 25.98
N GLN A 30 9.71 30.14 25.41
CA GLN A 30 9.27 30.73 24.14
C GLN A 30 9.32 29.70 22.99
N ILE A 31 10.42 28.96 22.87
CA ILE A 31 10.58 27.90 21.85
C ILE A 31 9.48 26.84 22.03
N ILE A 32 9.27 26.33 23.25
CA ILE A 32 8.26 25.29 23.50
C ILE A 32 6.85 25.81 23.19
N ARG A 33 6.51 27.05 23.59
CA ARG A 33 5.22 27.67 23.26
C ARG A 33 5.03 27.71 21.75
N LYS A 34 6.04 28.13 21.00
CA LYS A 34 6.00 28.15 19.53
C LYS A 34 5.79 26.75 18.97
N LEU A 35 6.54 25.75 19.43
CA LEU A 35 6.38 24.36 19.00
C LEU A 35 4.97 23.80 19.31
N LYS A 36 4.35 24.22 20.42
CA LYS A 36 2.97 23.85 20.75
C LYS A 36 1.93 24.50 19.85
N GLU A 37 2.12 25.77 19.46
CA GLU A 37 1.22 26.48 18.53
C GLU A 37 1.04 25.70 17.22
N TYR A 38 2.10 25.05 16.74
CA TYR A 38 2.08 24.25 15.50
C TYR A 38 1.81 22.75 15.72
N GLY A 39 1.42 22.34 16.94
CA GLY A 39 1.10 20.95 17.26
C GLY A 39 2.29 19.97 17.26
N ILE A 40 3.52 20.49 17.23
CA ILE A 40 4.76 19.68 17.20
C ILE A 40 5.04 19.07 18.56
N VAL A 41 4.82 19.84 19.63
CA VAL A 41 5.06 19.42 21.01
C VAL A 41 3.73 19.33 21.75
N LYS A 42 3.57 18.27 22.54
CA LYS A 42 2.44 18.04 23.44
C LYS A 42 2.93 17.94 24.88
N ASN A 43 2.13 18.42 25.83
CA ASN A 43 2.42 18.35 27.26
C ASN A 43 1.72 17.14 27.88
N VAL A 44 2.43 16.38 28.71
CA VAL A 44 1.85 15.30 29.53
C VAL A 44 2.31 15.42 30.97
N LYS A 45 1.48 14.97 31.92
CA LYS A 45 1.84 15.00 33.35
C LYS A 45 2.94 13.99 33.66
N LYS A 46 3.95 14.43 34.40
CA LYS A 46 5.03 13.59 34.90
C LYS A 46 4.47 12.56 35.88
N SER A 47 4.66 11.29 35.55
CA SER A 47 4.32 10.14 36.39
C SER A 47 5.20 8.95 36.03
N ASP A 48 5.35 7.99 36.94
CA ASP A 48 6.08 6.75 36.68
C ASP A 48 5.43 5.92 35.57
N ARG A 49 4.11 6.04 35.39
CA ARG A 49 3.42 5.45 34.23
C ARG A 49 3.90 6.09 32.94
N GLN A 50 3.94 7.42 32.87
CA GLN A 50 4.31 8.14 31.65
C GLN A 50 5.77 7.97 31.24
N SER A 51 6.69 7.80 32.19
CA SER A 51 8.10 7.53 31.86
C SER A 51 8.30 6.14 31.23
N MET A 52 7.38 5.20 31.47
CA MET A 52 7.42 3.84 30.92
C MET A 52 6.67 3.67 29.60
N LEU A 53 5.88 4.67 29.18
CA LEU A 53 5.13 4.59 27.93
C LEU A 53 6.04 4.90 26.74
N SER A 54 5.97 4.07 25.71
CA SER A 54 6.57 4.32 24.39
C SER A 54 5.72 5.29 23.57
N ASP A 55 4.40 5.17 23.68
CA ASP A 55 3.46 5.84 22.80
C ASP A 55 2.64 6.90 23.54
N LEU A 56 2.29 7.97 22.84
CA LEU A 56 1.45 9.04 23.37
C LEU A 56 -0.03 8.68 23.23
N VAL A 57 -0.78 8.80 24.32
CA VAL A 57 -2.24 8.60 24.36
C VAL A 57 -2.91 9.97 24.42
N GLU A 58 -3.96 10.20 23.62
CA GLU A 58 -4.61 11.51 23.54
C GLU A 58 -5.18 12.00 24.87
N GLU A 59 -5.73 11.10 25.67
CA GLU A 59 -6.30 11.38 27.01
C GLU A 59 -5.26 11.94 27.99
N ASP A 60 -3.97 11.66 27.77
CA ASP A 60 -2.89 12.11 28.63
C ASP A 60 -2.40 13.54 28.28
N ILE A 61 -2.83 14.10 27.14
CA ILE A 61 -2.43 15.43 26.67
C ILE A 61 -3.08 16.52 27.52
N ARG A 62 -2.28 17.51 27.93
CA ARG A 62 -2.73 18.67 28.71
C ARG A 62 -2.58 19.95 27.92
N VAL A 63 -3.63 20.78 27.95
CA VAL A 63 -3.57 22.18 27.52
C VAL A 63 -3.30 23.02 28.77
N THR A 64 -2.03 23.19 29.11
CA THR A 64 -1.59 24.05 30.21
C THR A 64 -0.62 25.12 29.71
N ASP A 65 -0.68 26.29 30.34
CA ASP A 65 0.32 27.33 30.15
C ASP A 65 1.68 26.87 30.66
N ILE A 66 2.75 27.31 29.98
CA ILE A 66 4.12 26.91 30.31
C ILE A 66 4.79 28.04 31.08
N GLU A 67 5.25 27.73 32.28
CA GLU A 67 6.05 28.63 33.11
C GLU A 67 7.53 28.20 33.13
N SER A 68 8.41 29.14 33.48
CA SER A 68 9.84 28.89 33.64
C SER A 68 10.08 28.10 34.93
N GLY A 69 10.77 26.96 34.84
CA GLY A 69 11.03 26.08 35.98
C GLY A 69 9.93 25.05 36.27
N GLU A 70 9.05 24.78 35.31
CA GLU A 70 8.02 23.74 35.41
C GLU A 70 8.64 22.33 35.56
N ARG A 71 8.23 21.59 36.59
CA ARG A 71 8.83 20.29 36.96
C ARG A 71 7.85 19.12 36.85
N GLU A 72 6.56 19.39 36.69
CA GLU A 72 5.51 18.37 36.68
C GLU A 72 5.10 17.93 35.27
N LEU A 73 5.73 18.48 34.22
CA LEU A 73 5.39 18.15 32.83
C LEU A 73 6.54 17.46 32.09
N TYR A 74 6.16 16.56 31.20
CA TYR A 74 6.97 16.14 30.08
C TYR A 74 6.49 16.81 28.79
N TYR A 75 7.44 17.14 27.93
CA TYR A 75 7.25 17.66 26.59
C TYR A 75 7.55 16.54 25.59
N VAL A 76 6.58 16.22 24.74
CA VAL A 76 6.62 15.07 23.84
C VAL A 76 6.46 15.57 22.41
N PHE A 77 7.45 15.27 21.56
CA PHE A 77 7.36 15.60 20.14
C PHE A 77 6.42 14.62 19.42
N SER A 78 5.44 15.12 18.69
CA SER A 78 4.52 14.36 17.82
C SER A 78 4.70 14.77 16.37
N PHE A 79 5.96 14.81 15.91
CA PHE A 79 6.36 15.26 14.59
C PHE A 79 7.59 14.49 14.13
N VAL A 80 7.72 14.26 12.83
CA VAL A 80 8.94 13.74 12.18
C VAL A 80 9.32 14.69 11.05
N GLY A 81 10.57 15.17 11.05
CA GLY A 81 11.01 16.18 10.10
C GLY A 81 12.09 17.13 10.62
N VAL A 82 12.25 18.24 9.91
CA VAL A 82 13.12 19.37 10.26
C VAL A 82 12.26 20.54 10.73
N ILE A 83 12.71 21.20 11.79
CA ILE A 83 12.08 22.41 12.33
C ILE A 83 13.15 23.48 12.47
N VAL A 84 12.88 24.68 11.98
CA VAL A 84 13.70 25.87 12.21
C VAL A 84 12.91 26.82 13.10
N VAL A 85 13.48 27.18 14.25
CA VAL A 85 12.80 27.97 15.28
C VAL A 85 13.83 28.76 16.10
N TYR A 86 13.70 30.08 16.20
CA TYR A 86 14.61 30.96 16.96
C TYR A 86 16.11 30.66 16.70
N GLY A 87 16.54 30.60 15.43
CA GLY A 87 17.95 30.35 15.06
C GLY A 87 18.46 28.92 15.34
N ARG A 88 17.55 27.97 15.58
CA ARG A 88 17.85 26.56 15.89
C ARG A 88 17.21 25.64 14.88
N VAL A 89 17.94 24.60 14.50
CA VAL A 89 17.47 23.52 13.63
C VAL A 89 17.28 22.27 14.48
N LEU A 90 16.04 21.81 14.59
CA LEU A 90 15.68 20.57 15.27
C LEU A 90 15.35 19.50 14.23
N LYS A 91 16.12 18.41 14.24
CA LYS A 91 15.92 17.23 13.39
C LYS A 91 15.19 16.17 14.22
N CYS A 92 13.86 16.10 14.07
CA CYS A 92 13.02 15.17 14.80
C CYS A 92 12.91 13.83 14.07
N TYR A 93 13.56 12.80 14.62
CA TYR A 93 13.60 11.48 14.00
C TYR A 93 12.54 10.52 14.58
N PRO A 94 12.08 9.53 13.79
CA PRO A 94 11.07 8.56 14.17
C PRO A 94 11.35 7.82 15.48
N LYS A 95 10.29 7.53 16.23
CA LYS A 95 10.39 6.86 17.53
C LYS A 95 10.99 5.45 17.46
N TYR A 96 10.88 4.74 16.34
CA TYR A 96 11.37 3.36 16.19
C TYR A 96 12.91 3.28 16.17
N ILE A 97 13.61 4.39 15.90
CA ILE A 97 15.08 4.44 15.91
C ILE A 97 15.59 4.52 17.34
N ASN A 98 16.29 3.47 17.80
CA ASN A 98 16.86 3.37 19.15
C ASN A 98 18.40 3.25 19.13
N SER A 99 19.00 2.85 18.00
CA SER A 99 20.44 2.57 17.89
C SER A 99 21.33 3.81 18.01
N CYS A 100 20.86 4.99 17.60
CA CYS A 100 21.67 6.21 17.51
C CYS A 100 20.89 7.47 17.88
N GLY A 101 21.52 8.37 18.65
CA GLY A 101 20.96 9.67 19.01
C GLY A 101 21.05 10.74 17.92
N SER A 102 21.80 10.50 16.85
CA SER A 102 22.00 11.39 15.70
C SER A 102 21.96 10.59 14.37
N PRO A 103 20.79 10.06 13.97
CA PRO A 103 20.67 9.11 12.86
C PRO A 103 20.66 9.82 11.49
N VAL A 104 21.81 10.37 11.07
CA VAL A 104 21.95 11.17 9.84
C VAL A 104 21.49 10.40 8.60
N ALA A 105 21.97 9.16 8.42
CA ALA A 105 21.66 8.34 7.24
C ALA A 105 20.16 8.01 7.13
N GLN A 106 19.54 7.63 8.25
CA GLN A 106 18.11 7.35 8.30
C GLN A 106 17.31 8.63 8.04
N MET A 107 17.72 9.76 8.63
CA MET A 107 17.03 11.03 8.45
C MET A 107 17.07 11.49 6.99
N LYS A 108 18.20 11.32 6.27
CA LYS A 108 18.28 11.59 4.82
C LYS A 108 17.24 10.79 4.05
N GLN A 109 17.15 9.49 4.34
CA GLN A 109 16.17 8.63 3.68
C GLN A 109 14.74 9.05 4.00
N ILE A 110 14.45 9.38 5.26
CA ILE A 110 13.13 9.86 5.68
C ILE A 110 12.75 11.16 4.98
N MET A 111 13.68 12.11 4.79
CA MET A 111 13.39 13.35 4.06
C MET A 111 12.97 13.05 2.61
N ARG A 112 13.65 12.12 1.94
CA ARG A 112 13.27 11.68 0.58
C ARG A 112 11.92 10.97 0.55
N VAL A 113 11.60 10.16 1.55
CA VAL A 113 10.28 9.52 1.65
C VAL A 113 9.19 10.56 1.83
N LEU A 114 9.42 11.56 2.69
CA LEU A 114 8.48 12.66 2.91
C LEU A 114 8.33 13.54 1.67
N GLU A 115 9.42 13.81 0.95
CA GLU A 115 9.38 14.52 -0.32
C GLU A 115 8.51 13.78 -1.34
N LYS A 116 8.75 12.47 -1.54
CA LYS A 116 7.95 11.63 -2.42
C LYS A 116 6.48 11.59 -1.99
N TYR A 117 6.21 11.42 -0.70
CA TYR A 117 4.87 11.40 -0.12
C TYR A 117 4.14 12.73 -0.34
N ASN A 118 4.84 13.85 -0.13
CA ASN A 118 4.29 15.20 -0.23
C ASN A 118 4.27 15.77 -1.65
N SER A 119 4.94 15.15 -2.63
CA SER A 119 5.04 15.65 -4.02
C SER A 119 3.68 15.96 -4.68
N LYS A 120 2.60 15.29 -4.23
CA LYS A 120 1.23 15.55 -4.68
C LYS A 120 0.56 16.76 -3.98
N GLU A 121 1.04 17.18 -2.82
CA GLU A 121 0.50 18.30 -2.01
C GLU A 121 1.38 19.56 -1.97
N GLN A 122 2.70 19.44 -2.11
CA GLN A 122 3.65 20.56 -1.94
C GLN A 122 3.49 21.64 -3.00
N VAL A 123 3.11 21.27 -4.23
CA VAL A 123 2.78 22.22 -5.31
C VAL A 123 1.51 23.02 -5.00
N ILE A 124 0.67 22.58 -4.05
CA ILE A 124 -0.59 23.26 -3.68
C ILE A 124 -0.37 24.15 -2.43
N LYS A 125 0.42 23.69 -1.45
CA LYS A 125 0.65 24.43 -0.18
C LYS A 125 1.58 25.63 -0.29
N LEU A 126 2.47 25.69 -1.29
CA LEU A 126 3.28 26.90 -1.58
C LEU A 126 2.43 28.09 -2.07
N TYR A 127 1.19 27.86 -2.51
CA TYR A 127 0.37 28.85 -3.22
C TYR A 127 -0.97 29.18 -2.55
N ASN A 128 -1.32 28.55 -1.44
CA ASN A 128 -2.49 28.96 -0.65
C ASN A 128 -2.13 30.15 0.24
N GLU A 129 -1.83 31.28 -0.40
CA GLU A 129 -2.17 32.60 0.15
C GLU A 129 -3.69 32.76 0.03
N SER A 130 -4.43 32.32 1.04
CA SER A 130 -5.78 32.81 1.29
C SER A 130 -6.17 32.63 2.75
N ASP A 131 -6.14 33.74 3.49
CA ASP A 131 -7.02 34.12 4.60
C ASP A 131 -7.15 33.26 5.87
N ASP A 132 -6.40 32.16 6.04
CA ASP A 132 -6.49 31.36 7.28
C ASP A 132 -5.11 31.03 7.88
N GLY A 133 -4.47 32.03 8.51
CA GLY A 133 -3.43 31.86 9.53
C GLY A 133 -2.16 31.06 9.17
N GLY A 134 -1.92 30.73 7.90
CA GLY A 134 -0.78 29.92 7.47
C GLY A 134 0.55 30.66 7.60
N SER A 135 1.45 30.19 8.47
CA SER A 135 2.79 30.74 8.63
C SER A 135 3.65 30.50 7.38
N PHE A 136 4.34 31.53 6.90
CA PHE A 136 5.32 31.42 5.82
C PHE A 136 6.41 30.39 6.15
N ASN A 137 6.67 29.47 5.23
CA ASN A 137 7.65 28.40 5.40
C ASN A 137 8.88 28.63 4.52
N LEU A 138 9.90 29.29 5.09
CA LEU A 138 11.13 29.66 4.40
C LEU A 138 11.87 28.44 3.86
N LEU A 139 11.98 27.38 4.65
CA LEU A 139 12.70 26.17 4.25
C LEU A 139 12.06 25.55 2.99
N ALA A 140 10.74 25.49 2.91
CA ALA A 140 10.06 24.98 1.71
C ALA A 140 10.36 25.82 0.45
N VAL A 141 10.39 27.15 0.58
CA VAL A 141 10.74 28.06 -0.53
C VAL A 141 12.20 27.89 -0.95
N MET A 142 13.12 27.76 0.01
CA MET A 142 14.54 27.51 -0.26
C MET A 142 14.75 26.21 -1.04
N LEU A 143 14.16 25.11 -0.56
CA LEU A 143 14.26 23.80 -1.21
C LEU A 143 13.66 23.85 -2.61
N TYR A 144 12.49 24.48 -2.78
CA TYR A 144 11.84 24.62 -4.07
C TYR A 144 12.71 25.38 -5.10
N LEU A 145 13.25 26.56 -4.72
CA LEU A 145 14.05 27.37 -5.64
C LEU A 145 15.38 26.71 -6.01
N LEU A 146 16.04 26.03 -5.06
CA LEU A 146 17.25 25.28 -5.34
C LEU A 146 16.98 24.07 -6.25
N GLN A 147 15.88 23.36 -6.03
CA GLN A 147 15.50 22.23 -6.88
C GLN A 147 15.15 22.70 -8.31
N ASP A 148 14.37 23.77 -8.47
CA ASP A 148 14.15 24.36 -9.80
C ASP A 148 15.47 24.78 -10.45
N TYR A 149 16.41 25.35 -9.70
CA TYR A 149 17.71 25.68 -10.26
C TYR A 149 18.46 24.44 -10.78
N TYR A 150 18.49 23.32 -10.04
CA TYR A 150 19.19 22.11 -10.50
C TYR A 150 18.56 21.49 -11.74
N ASP A 151 17.23 21.46 -11.80
CA ASP A 151 16.53 20.81 -12.91
C ASP A 151 16.59 21.63 -14.21
N ASN A 152 16.81 22.93 -14.09
CA ASN A 152 16.14 23.88 -14.97
C ASN A 152 16.99 25.17 -15.19
N GLY A 153 18.06 25.35 -14.41
CA GLY A 153 19.02 26.45 -14.50
C GLY A 153 18.49 27.79 -13.98
N ILE A 154 19.34 28.82 -14.05
CA ILE A 154 18.97 30.19 -13.64
C ILE A 154 17.84 30.71 -14.53
N TYR A 155 16.89 31.45 -13.94
CA TYR A 155 15.92 32.25 -14.66
C TYR A 155 16.57 33.03 -15.81
N ALA A 156 16.07 32.86 -17.02
CA ALA A 156 16.59 33.53 -18.21
C ALA A 156 15.44 33.94 -19.12
N ASN A 157 15.48 35.19 -19.58
CA ASN A 157 14.61 35.68 -20.64
C ASN A 157 15.41 35.77 -21.94
N ASP A 158 14.82 35.27 -23.02
CA ASP A 158 15.39 35.44 -24.35
C ASP A 158 14.99 36.82 -24.87
N VAL A 159 16.00 37.60 -25.26
CA VAL A 159 15.81 38.84 -26.00
C VAL A 159 16.15 38.61 -27.46
N GLU A 160 15.37 39.24 -28.33
CA GLU A 160 15.60 39.22 -29.77
C GLU A 160 16.52 40.39 -30.13
N ILE A 161 17.74 40.07 -30.54
CA ILE A 161 18.70 41.05 -31.04
C ILE A 161 18.79 40.98 -32.56
N VAL A 162 19.11 42.12 -33.17
CA VAL A 162 19.38 42.22 -34.61
C VAL A 162 20.87 42.43 -34.79
N GLU A 163 21.48 41.57 -35.60
CA GLU A 163 22.91 41.58 -35.92
C GLU A 163 23.12 41.60 -37.44
N THR A 164 24.20 42.26 -37.89
CA THR A 164 24.56 42.33 -39.32
C THR A 164 25.31 41.06 -39.73
N ASN A 165 24.83 40.39 -40.79
CA ASN A 165 25.39 39.15 -41.36
C ASN A 165 25.51 37.99 -40.36
N GLY A 166 24.56 37.90 -39.42
CA GLY A 166 24.46 36.80 -38.49
C GLY A 166 23.97 35.50 -39.14
N THR A 167 23.86 34.47 -38.32
CA THR A 167 23.42 33.13 -38.74
C THR A 167 21.93 32.89 -38.55
N GLY A 168 21.22 33.87 -37.97
CA GLY A 168 19.80 33.81 -37.70
C GLY A 168 18.91 34.12 -38.90
N GLU A 169 17.62 34.27 -38.65
CA GLU A 169 16.63 34.58 -39.69
C GLU A 169 16.88 35.97 -40.30
N ILE A 170 16.90 36.08 -41.64
CA ILE A 170 17.09 37.36 -42.32
C ILE A 170 15.80 38.20 -42.23
N LEU A 171 15.92 39.39 -41.65
CA LEU A 171 14.88 40.41 -41.64
C LEU A 171 14.94 41.19 -42.96
N TRP A 172 14.28 40.66 -44.00
CA TRP A 172 14.33 41.26 -45.34
C TRP A 172 13.82 42.70 -45.38
N ASP A 173 12.74 43.02 -44.67
CA ASP A 173 12.20 44.38 -44.65
C ASP A 173 13.21 45.40 -44.09
N ARG A 174 13.89 45.05 -42.99
CA ARG A 174 14.97 45.90 -42.44
C ARG A 174 16.17 45.94 -43.37
N THR A 175 16.59 44.79 -43.91
CA THR A 175 17.73 44.71 -44.83
C THR A 175 17.51 45.61 -46.04
N ILE A 176 16.32 45.59 -46.64
CA ILE A 176 15.98 46.39 -47.82
C ILE A 176 15.94 47.89 -47.51
N ASN A 177 15.38 48.27 -46.35
CA ASN A 177 15.14 49.68 -46.01
C ASN A 177 16.33 50.36 -45.31
N GLU A 178 17.12 49.62 -44.54
CA GLU A 178 18.17 50.16 -43.65
C GLU A 178 19.59 49.93 -44.19
N THR A 179 19.79 49.14 -45.24
CA THR A 179 21.13 48.83 -45.80
C THR A 179 21.24 49.16 -47.28
N PHE A 180 22.47 49.30 -47.76
CA PHE A 180 22.74 49.61 -49.17
C PHE A 180 22.75 48.36 -50.04
N SER A 181 22.11 48.44 -51.19
CA SER A 181 22.16 47.39 -52.23
C SER A 181 23.14 47.75 -53.33
N TYR A 182 23.82 46.73 -53.87
CA TYR A 182 24.60 46.83 -55.09
C TYR A 182 23.76 46.33 -56.26
N ILE A 183 23.60 47.15 -57.30
CA ILE A 183 22.85 46.77 -58.51
C ILE A 183 23.80 46.09 -59.48
N SER A 184 23.51 44.84 -59.84
CA SER A 184 24.19 44.11 -60.91
C SER A 184 23.16 43.40 -61.79
N ASN A 185 23.27 43.53 -63.11
CA ASN A 185 22.31 42.98 -64.07
C ASN A 185 20.83 43.33 -63.75
N ASN A 186 20.57 44.58 -63.36
CA ASN A 186 19.25 45.09 -62.98
C ASN A 186 18.60 44.33 -61.79
N ARG A 187 19.42 43.73 -60.91
CA ARG A 187 19.01 43.07 -59.66
C ARG A 187 19.77 43.65 -58.47
N PRO A 188 19.11 43.91 -57.32
CA PRO A 188 19.77 44.34 -56.10
C PRO A 188 20.41 43.16 -55.37
N TYR A 189 21.63 43.37 -54.89
CA TYR A 189 22.38 42.44 -54.04
C TYR A 189 22.71 43.13 -52.71
N TYR A 190 22.29 42.51 -51.61
CA TYR A 190 22.55 43.00 -50.26
C TYR A 190 23.72 42.23 -49.65
N THR A 191 24.79 42.95 -49.30
CA THR A 191 25.99 42.37 -48.65
C THR A 191 25.94 42.46 -47.13
N GLU A 192 25.04 43.27 -46.59
CA GLU A 192 24.84 43.49 -45.15
C GLU A 192 23.42 43.07 -44.78
N LEU A 193 23.22 41.78 -44.51
CA LEU A 193 21.92 41.25 -44.13
C LEU A 193 21.63 41.57 -42.67
N GLN A 194 20.49 42.18 -42.37
CA GLN A 194 20.02 42.32 -41.00
C GLN A 194 19.38 41.00 -40.58
N THR A 195 19.97 40.32 -39.59
CA THR A 195 19.53 39.00 -39.15
C THR A 195 19.09 39.03 -37.69
N LYS A 196 18.11 38.19 -37.36
CA LYS A 196 17.49 38.11 -36.04
C LYS A 196 18.01 36.88 -35.31
N LYS A 197 18.49 37.10 -34.08
CA LYS A 197 18.95 36.04 -33.18
C LYS A 197 18.29 36.20 -31.81
N ARG A 198 17.92 35.07 -31.20
CA ARG A 198 17.55 35.04 -29.79
C ARG A 198 18.79 34.81 -28.95
N THR A 199 19.00 35.67 -27.96
CA THR A 199 20.07 35.51 -26.96
C THR A 199 19.48 35.66 -25.57
N SER A 200 20.02 34.93 -24.60
CA SER A 200 19.67 35.14 -23.19
C SER A 200 20.19 36.50 -22.75
N ASP A 201 19.35 37.29 -22.10
CA ASP A 201 19.79 38.53 -21.45
C ASP A 201 20.49 38.20 -20.13
N GLU A 202 21.82 38.29 -20.11
CA GLU A 202 22.63 38.03 -18.91
C GLU A 202 22.53 39.16 -17.88
N TYR A 203 22.10 40.35 -18.29
CA TYR A 203 21.93 41.52 -17.44
C TYR A 203 20.49 41.69 -16.94
N ASP A 204 19.61 40.75 -17.31
CA ASP A 204 18.22 40.75 -16.86
C ASP A 204 18.15 40.80 -15.33
N PHE A 205 17.30 41.69 -14.84
CA PHE A 205 17.18 41.96 -13.41
C PHE A 205 16.69 40.74 -12.64
N ILE A 206 15.73 39.99 -13.19
CA ILE A 206 15.16 38.81 -12.51
C ILE A 206 16.18 37.68 -12.49
N ARG A 207 16.96 37.50 -13.56
CA ARG A 207 18.10 36.59 -13.60
C ARG A 207 19.11 36.89 -12.48
N ARG A 208 19.54 38.15 -12.36
CA ARG A 208 20.49 38.59 -11.30
C ARG A 208 19.92 38.40 -9.91
N LEU A 209 18.66 38.78 -9.70
CA LEU A 209 17.94 38.58 -8.45
C LEU A 209 17.88 37.09 -8.07
N HIS A 210 17.53 36.22 -9.02
CA HIS A 210 17.46 34.79 -8.77
C HIS A 210 18.83 34.22 -8.36
N ALA A 211 19.90 34.61 -9.04
CA ALA A 211 21.27 34.22 -8.68
C ALA A 211 21.67 34.69 -7.26
N CYS A 212 21.30 35.93 -6.89
CA CYS A 212 21.53 36.48 -5.56
C CYS A 212 20.77 35.68 -4.48
N VAL A 213 19.47 35.42 -4.70
CA VAL A 213 18.62 34.66 -3.76
C VAL A 213 19.16 33.24 -3.55
N LEU A 214 19.52 32.53 -4.62
CA LEU A 214 20.07 31.17 -4.53
C LEU A 214 21.42 31.12 -3.79
N THR A 215 22.27 32.12 -4.02
CA THR A 215 23.57 32.24 -3.31
C THR A 215 23.34 32.49 -1.82
N LYS A 216 22.39 33.37 -1.47
CA LYS A 216 22.02 33.64 -0.08
C LYS A 216 21.45 32.40 0.62
N PHE A 217 20.56 31.66 -0.04
CA PHE A 217 20.01 30.41 0.48
C PHE A 217 21.07 29.35 0.70
N SER A 218 22.01 29.23 -0.24
CA SER A 218 23.13 28.30 -0.09
C SER A 218 23.96 28.62 1.16
N LYS A 219 24.30 29.89 1.39
CA LYS A 219 25.02 30.35 2.59
C LYS A 219 24.22 30.09 3.87
N GLU A 220 22.93 30.42 3.91
CA GLU A 220 22.07 30.15 5.09
C GLU A 220 21.94 28.65 5.38
N LEU A 221 21.88 27.79 4.35
CA LEU A 221 21.81 26.35 4.51
C LEU A 221 23.14 25.75 5.00
N GLU A 222 24.29 26.21 4.51
CA GLU A 222 25.61 25.76 4.99
C GLU A 222 25.77 25.91 6.51
N GLU A 223 25.25 27.01 7.07
CA GLU A 223 25.30 27.26 8.52
C GLU A 223 24.37 26.35 9.34
N SER A 224 23.46 25.62 8.70
CA SER A 224 22.33 24.92 9.32
C SER A 224 22.47 23.39 9.41
N ASP A 225 23.51 22.82 8.77
CA ASP A 225 23.73 21.37 8.62
C ASP A 225 22.52 20.66 7.96
N LEU A 226 21.83 21.37 7.07
CA LEU A 226 20.74 20.89 6.23
C LEU A 226 21.15 20.45 4.81
N PRO A 227 22.21 20.99 4.16
CA PRO A 227 22.63 20.55 2.84
C PRO A 227 22.90 19.06 2.78
N GLU A 228 23.59 18.54 3.79
CA GLU A 228 23.85 17.10 3.91
C GLU A 228 22.53 16.30 3.98
N LEU A 229 21.54 16.81 4.72
CA LEU A 229 20.29 16.10 4.99
C LEU A 229 19.37 16.04 3.76
N PHE A 230 19.28 17.13 3.01
CA PHE A 230 18.48 17.24 1.79
C PHE A 230 19.25 16.86 0.52
N ASN A 231 20.52 16.45 0.65
CA ASN A 231 21.40 16.12 -0.47
C ASN A 231 21.54 17.28 -1.48
N ILE A 232 21.72 18.49 -0.96
CA ILE A 232 21.83 19.74 -1.72
C ILE A 232 23.30 20.12 -1.86
N VAL A 233 23.70 20.48 -3.07
CA VAL A 233 25.04 21.01 -3.37
C VAL A 233 24.97 22.53 -3.42
N THR A 234 25.49 23.21 -2.40
CA THR A 234 25.41 24.67 -2.29
C THR A 234 26.08 25.37 -3.48
N VAL A 235 25.55 26.53 -3.85
CA VAL A 235 25.97 27.29 -5.04
C VAL A 235 26.35 28.72 -4.70
N GLU A 236 27.37 29.24 -5.39
CA GLU A 236 27.77 30.64 -5.36
C GLU A 236 27.70 31.20 -6.78
N LEU A 237 26.59 31.87 -7.09
CA LEU A 237 26.24 32.32 -8.44
C LEU A 237 26.43 33.83 -8.64
N SER A 238 26.46 34.59 -7.54
CA SER A 238 26.57 36.04 -7.55
C SER A 238 27.36 36.55 -6.36
N GLU A 239 28.16 37.60 -6.58
CA GLU A 239 28.78 38.39 -5.50
C GLU A 239 27.87 39.54 -5.03
N GLU A 240 26.87 39.93 -5.84
CA GLU A 240 25.90 40.97 -5.51
C GLU A 240 25.03 40.56 -4.31
N GLN A 241 24.75 41.51 -3.42
CA GLN A 241 23.77 41.36 -2.34
C GLN A 241 22.40 41.88 -2.78
N LEU A 242 21.35 41.54 -2.01
CA LEU A 242 19.99 41.99 -2.34
C LEU A 242 19.89 43.52 -2.32
N GLU A 243 20.63 44.16 -1.43
CA GLU A 243 20.68 45.61 -1.27
C GLU A 243 21.32 46.32 -2.48
N ASP A 244 22.16 45.61 -3.26
CA ASP A 244 22.76 46.14 -4.49
C ASP A 244 21.75 46.23 -5.66
N LEU A 245 20.67 45.45 -5.60
CA LEU A 245 19.60 45.42 -6.60
C LEU A 245 18.51 46.48 -6.38
N GLY A 246 18.44 47.05 -5.17
CA GLY A 246 17.48 48.08 -4.78
C GLY A 246 16.85 47.81 -3.42
N ASP A 247 15.95 48.69 -2.99
CA ASP A 247 15.15 48.44 -1.80
C ASP A 247 14.09 47.35 -2.04
N GLU A 248 13.52 46.82 -0.95
CA GLU A 248 12.56 45.72 -1.00
C GLU A 248 11.33 46.06 -1.86
N ASP A 249 10.78 47.27 -1.71
CA ASP A 249 9.60 47.72 -2.46
C ASP A 249 9.88 47.77 -3.97
N TYR A 250 11.08 48.24 -4.36
CA TYR A 250 11.53 48.22 -5.74
C TYR A 250 11.66 46.79 -6.27
N ILE A 251 12.27 45.88 -5.50
CA ILE A 251 12.44 44.49 -5.92
C ILE A 251 11.08 43.81 -6.10
N LEU A 252 10.16 43.95 -5.14
CA LEU A 252 8.80 43.40 -5.23
C LEU A 252 8.04 43.95 -6.44
N TYR A 253 8.15 45.26 -6.69
CA TYR A 253 7.57 45.90 -7.88
C TYR A 253 8.12 45.31 -9.18
N ARG A 254 9.43 45.08 -9.27
CA ARG A 254 10.07 44.47 -10.45
C ARG A 254 9.60 43.04 -10.68
N ILE A 255 9.47 42.23 -9.64
CA ILE A 255 8.93 40.86 -9.73
C ILE A 255 7.48 40.88 -10.22
N GLN A 256 6.65 41.77 -9.66
CA GLN A 256 5.24 41.89 -10.04
C GLN A 256 5.07 42.29 -11.51
N ASN A 257 5.91 43.21 -12.00
CA ASN A 257 5.92 43.60 -13.41
C ASN A 257 6.27 42.43 -14.33
N GLU A 258 7.28 41.63 -13.98
CA GLU A 258 7.63 40.44 -14.74
C GLU A 258 6.50 39.40 -14.72
N LEU A 259 5.88 39.17 -13.55
CA LEU A 259 4.74 38.25 -13.40
C LEU A 259 3.58 38.61 -14.33
N ASN A 260 3.30 39.90 -14.52
CA ASN A 260 2.19 40.38 -15.35
C ASN A 260 2.41 40.10 -16.85
N VAL A 261 3.65 39.92 -17.30
CA VAL A 261 4.00 39.67 -18.72
C VAL A 261 4.49 38.25 -18.97
N GLN A 262 4.66 37.44 -17.92
CA GLN A 262 5.17 36.08 -18.00
C GLN A 262 4.04 35.06 -18.10
N TYR A 263 4.02 34.26 -19.18
CA TYR A 263 3.02 33.21 -19.41
C TYR A 263 3.54 31.80 -19.14
N ASN A 264 4.86 31.62 -18.99
CA ASN A 264 5.44 30.33 -18.69
C ASN A 264 5.17 29.95 -17.23
N THR A 265 4.48 28.82 -17.00
CA THR A 265 4.11 28.37 -15.65
C THR A 265 5.30 28.24 -14.73
N ARG A 266 6.38 27.56 -15.14
CA ARG A 266 7.60 27.42 -14.32
C ARG A 266 8.13 28.79 -13.88
N LYS A 267 8.29 29.72 -14.83
CA LYS A 267 8.79 31.07 -14.54
C LYS A 267 7.89 31.83 -13.58
N GLN A 268 6.57 31.72 -13.73
CA GLN A 268 5.61 32.30 -12.80
C GLN A 268 5.77 31.74 -11.38
N LEU A 269 5.99 30.42 -11.24
CA LEU A 269 6.19 29.77 -9.95
C LEU A 269 7.48 30.25 -9.26
N VAL A 270 8.58 30.34 -10.01
CA VAL A 270 9.88 30.87 -9.51
C VAL A 270 9.72 32.33 -9.04
N LEU A 271 9.07 33.18 -9.84
CA LEU A 271 8.80 34.57 -9.48
C LEU A 271 7.95 34.69 -8.21
N LYS A 272 6.88 33.89 -8.09
CA LYS A 272 6.03 33.86 -6.88
C LYS A 272 6.80 33.42 -5.64
N ALA A 273 7.65 32.41 -5.76
CA ALA A 273 8.49 31.93 -4.67
C ALA A 273 9.50 33.01 -4.21
N MET A 274 10.16 33.69 -5.15
CA MET A 274 11.04 34.83 -4.83
C MET A 274 10.26 36.00 -4.20
N TYR A 275 9.07 36.31 -4.71
CA TYR A 275 8.21 37.35 -4.15
C TYR A 275 7.88 37.06 -2.69
N ALA A 276 7.39 35.86 -2.39
CA ALA A 276 7.00 35.45 -1.04
C ALA A 276 8.18 35.51 -0.06
N TYR A 277 9.39 35.13 -0.51
CA TYR A 277 10.61 35.25 0.28
C TYR A 277 10.92 36.70 0.67
N ILE A 278 10.91 37.60 -0.31
CA ILE A 278 11.32 39.00 -0.11
C ILE A 278 10.27 39.75 0.71
N ALA A 279 8.98 39.53 0.43
CA ALA A 279 7.88 40.19 1.14
C ALA A 279 7.88 39.89 2.65
N GLN A 280 8.30 38.68 3.05
CA GLN A 280 8.30 38.23 4.45
C GLN A 280 9.56 38.61 5.23
N LYS A 281 10.55 39.25 4.59
CA LYS A 281 11.89 39.53 5.18
C LYS A 281 12.48 38.30 5.87
N ALA A 282 12.25 37.14 5.27
CA ALA A 282 12.47 35.89 5.95
C ALA A 282 13.98 35.60 6.04
N SER A 283 14.44 35.19 7.21
CA SER A 283 15.79 34.66 7.42
C SER A 283 15.72 33.68 8.58
N PHE A 284 16.51 32.62 8.51
CA PHE A 284 16.65 31.66 9.60
C PHE A 284 17.17 32.26 10.91
N ASN A 285 17.82 33.42 10.86
CA ASN A 285 18.32 34.14 12.02
C ASN A 285 17.30 35.12 12.62
N ASN A 286 16.13 35.32 12.00
CA ASN A 286 15.10 36.18 12.54
C ASN A 286 14.39 35.51 13.73
N ILE A 287 14.16 36.27 14.81
CA ILE A 287 13.55 35.79 16.07
C ILE A 287 12.13 35.24 15.83
N ASP A 288 11.40 35.82 14.87
CA ASP A 288 10.04 35.37 14.52
C ASP A 288 10.02 34.27 13.43
N SER A 289 11.20 33.83 12.95
CA SER A 289 11.26 32.80 11.91
C SER A 289 10.87 31.42 12.48
N PHE A 290 9.86 30.83 11.86
CA PHE A 290 9.43 29.47 12.10
C PHE A 290 9.27 28.77 10.76
N SER A 291 9.89 27.60 10.58
CA SER A 291 9.76 26.82 9.33
C SER A 291 9.78 25.35 9.64
N ILE A 292 8.98 24.57 8.92
CA ILE A 292 8.80 23.14 9.18
C ILE A 292 8.86 22.36 7.88
N TYR A 293 9.59 21.26 7.87
CA TYR A 293 9.58 20.31 6.78
C TYR A 293 9.38 18.92 7.37
N GLY A 294 8.14 18.42 7.33
CA GLY A 294 7.81 17.14 7.92
C GLY A 294 6.32 16.93 8.11
N THR A 295 5.96 16.01 9.00
CA THR A 295 4.56 15.66 9.28
C THR A 295 4.34 15.34 10.77
N ASN A 296 3.15 15.70 11.27
CA ASN A 296 2.66 15.27 12.58
C ASN A 296 2.03 13.86 12.54
N SER A 297 1.80 13.33 11.33
CA SER A 297 1.07 12.07 11.11
C SER A 297 1.96 11.08 10.36
N PHE A 298 3.14 10.79 10.92
CA PHE A 298 4.11 9.89 10.30
C PHE A 298 3.60 8.43 10.21
N ASN A 299 2.59 8.07 11.00
CA ASN A 299 1.88 6.80 10.84
C ASN A 299 1.25 6.65 9.44
N LEU A 300 0.67 7.72 8.89
CA LEU A 300 0.06 7.68 7.54
C LEU A 300 1.12 7.49 6.45
N VAL A 301 2.32 8.02 6.66
CA VAL A 301 3.47 7.79 5.77
C VAL A 301 3.87 6.31 5.81
N TRP A 302 3.92 5.72 7.01
CA TRP A 302 4.20 4.29 7.19
C TRP A 302 3.14 3.41 6.53
N GLU A 303 1.85 3.70 6.75
CA GLU A 303 0.74 3.01 6.10
C GLU A 303 0.86 3.06 4.58
N LYS A 304 1.16 4.23 4.02
CA LYS A 304 1.33 4.41 2.58
C LYS A 304 2.51 3.63 2.00
N VAL A 305 3.64 3.61 2.71
CA VAL A 305 4.84 2.84 2.35
C VAL A 305 4.51 1.35 2.30
N CYS A 306 3.89 0.81 3.34
CA CYS A 306 3.49 -0.59 3.40
C CYS A 306 2.48 -0.95 2.30
N ALA A 307 1.45 -0.13 2.11
CA ALA A 307 0.43 -0.35 1.09
C ALA A 307 1.02 -0.40 -0.33
N GLN A 308 2.01 0.45 -0.63
CA GLN A 308 2.68 0.42 -1.92
C GLN A 308 3.57 -0.81 -2.07
N ASN A 309 4.45 -1.06 -1.09
CA ASN A 309 5.44 -2.14 -1.17
C ASN A 309 4.81 -3.52 -1.28
N PHE A 310 3.66 -3.75 -0.65
CA PHE A 310 2.98 -5.05 -0.64
C PHE A 310 1.80 -5.13 -1.63
N GLY A 311 1.69 -4.17 -2.56
CA GLY A 311 0.74 -4.26 -3.68
C GLY A 311 -0.73 -4.22 -3.24
N ASN A 312 -1.13 -3.18 -2.51
CA ASN A 312 -2.49 -3.05 -2.00
C ASN A 312 -3.57 -3.12 -3.10
N VAL A 313 -4.52 -4.06 -2.96
CA VAL A 313 -5.63 -4.29 -3.92
C VAL A 313 -6.99 -3.75 -3.46
N LEU A 314 -7.08 -2.99 -2.35
CA LEU A 314 -8.36 -2.50 -1.81
C LEU A 314 -9.23 -1.73 -2.82
N ASN A 315 -8.60 -0.93 -3.69
CA ASN A 315 -9.29 -0.13 -4.71
C ASN A 315 -9.33 -0.80 -6.09
N VAL A 316 -8.92 -2.08 -6.19
CA VAL A 316 -8.98 -2.87 -7.42
C VAL A 316 -10.37 -3.49 -7.54
N LYS A 317 -10.89 -3.58 -8.77
CA LYS A 317 -12.20 -4.20 -9.02
C LYS A 317 -12.15 -5.69 -8.77
N LEU A 318 -13.27 -6.26 -8.32
CA LEU A 318 -13.35 -7.72 -8.09
C LEU A 318 -13.01 -8.53 -9.36
N SER A 319 -13.45 -8.04 -10.53
CA SER A 319 -13.14 -8.66 -11.84
C SER A 319 -11.67 -8.66 -12.25
N GLU A 320 -10.85 -7.83 -11.61
CA GLU A 320 -9.42 -7.69 -11.89
C GLU A 320 -8.55 -8.48 -10.90
N LEU A 321 -9.17 -9.13 -9.90
CA LEU A 321 -8.45 -9.96 -8.92
C LEU A 321 -8.00 -11.29 -9.54
N PRO A 322 -6.92 -11.93 -9.03
CA PRO A 322 -6.29 -13.08 -9.68
C PRO A 322 -7.19 -14.31 -9.88
N LEU A 323 -8.14 -14.55 -8.97
CA LEU A 323 -9.09 -15.67 -9.06
C LEU A 323 -10.36 -15.35 -9.86
N GLY A 324 -10.51 -14.11 -10.37
CA GLY A 324 -11.74 -13.63 -10.97
C GLY A 324 -12.87 -13.47 -9.94
N VAL A 325 -14.11 -13.68 -10.38
CA VAL A 325 -15.31 -13.47 -9.56
C VAL A 325 -16.21 -14.70 -9.63
N CYS A 326 -16.46 -15.34 -8.50
CA CYS A 326 -17.44 -16.41 -8.39
C CYS A 326 -18.89 -15.93 -8.61
N ASP A 327 -19.81 -16.87 -8.83
CA ASP A 327 -21.19 -16.53 -9.21
C ASP A 327 -21.92 -15.67 -8.16
N ASP A 328 -21.62 -15.85 -6.88
CA ASP A 328 -22.23 -15.08 -5.77
C ASP A 328 -21.87 -13.58 -5.82
N TYR A 329 -20.72 -13.22 -6.39
CA TYR A 329 -20.25 -11.82 -6.48
C TYR A 329 -20.33 -11.24 -7.90
N LYS A 330 -20.94 -11.98 -8.84
CA LYS A 330 -20.95 -11.62 -10.26
C LYS A 330 -21.64 -10.29 -10.56
N GLU A 331 -22.67 -9.95 -9.79
CA GLU A 331 -23.37 -8.66 -9.89
C GLU A 331 -22.49 -7.50 -9.39
N SER A 332 -21.58 -7.77 -8.45
CA SER A 332 -20.65 -6.80 -7.85
C SER A 332 -19.28 -6.78 -8.53
N LYS A 333 -19.12 -7.39 -9.71
CA LYS A 333 -17.83 -7.54 -10.41
C LYS A 333 -17.07 -6.22 -10.68
N ASP A 334 -17.84 -5.12 -10.81
CA ASP A 334 -17.33 -3.78 -11.10
C ASP A 334 -17.09 -2.96 -9.83
N SER A 335 -17.53 -3.45 -8.67
CA SER A 335 -17.20 -2.89 -7.36
C SER A 335 -15.74 -3.14 -7.02
N THR A 336 -15.16 -2.23 -6.27
CA THR A 336 -13.83 -2.37 -5.68
C THR A 336 -13.87 -3.31 -4.47
N LEU A 337 -12.73 -3.90 -4.12
CA LEU A 337 -12.66 -4.82 -2.98
C LEU A 337 -13.12 -4.16 -1.67
N ILE A 338 -12.81 -2.89 -1.43
CA ILE A 338 -13.26 -2.17 -0.23
C ILE A 338 -14.79 -1.97 -0.16
N GLU A 339 -15.47 -1.93 -1.30
CA GLU A 339 -16.90 -1.67 -1.36
C GLU A 339 -17.77 -2.86 -0.95
N ILE A 340 -17.19 -4.06 -0.83
CA ILE A 340 -17.90 -5.25 -0.36
C ILE A 340 -18.05 -5.30 1.16
N ILE A 341 -17.30 -4.47 1.88
CA ILE A 341 -17.47 -4.33 3.33
C ILE A 341 -18.78 -3.59 3.60
N ASP A 342 -19.62 -4.21 4.44
CA ASP A 342 -20.92 -3.66 4.83
C ASP A 342 -20.83 -2.23 5.40
N ARG A 343 -21.79 -1.39 5.02
CA ARG A 343 -21.96 -0.04 5.57
C ARG A 343 -23.03 -0.05 6.66
N PRO A 344 -22.84 0.66 7.78
CA PRO A 344 -23.86 0.74 8.81
C PRO A 344 -25.08 1.51 8.29
N VAL A 345 -26.27 0.91 8.35
CA VAL A 345 -27.52 1.55 7.93
C VAL A 345 -28.28 2.04 9.16
N TRP A 346 -28.55 3.34 9.21
CA TRP A 346 -29.32 3.94 10.30
C TRP A 346 -30.81 3.94 9.96
N HIS A 347 -31.63 3.33 10.82
CA HIS A 347 -33.08 3.27 10.63
C HIS A 347 -33.82 4.13 11.66
N LYS A 348 -34.75 4.97 11.19
CA LYS A 348 -35.67 5.71 12.07
C LYS A 348 -37.02 4.99 12.15
N THR A 349 -37.42 4.56 13.35
CA THR A 349 -38.63 3.76 13.60
C THR A 349 -39.92 4.41 13.11
N SER A 350 -40.06 5.73 13.20
CA SER A 350 -41.33 6.41 12.94
C SER A 350 -41.67 6.58 11.47
N ASP A 351 -40.65 6.63 10.60
CA ASP A 351 -40.81 7.18 9.24
C ASP A 351 -40.28 6.24 8.13
N ASN A 352 -39.85 5.00 8.45
CA ASN A 352 -39.18 4.09 7.51
C ASN A 352 -38.02 4.73 6.73
N ILE A 353 -37.34 5.71 7.35
CA ILE A 353 -36.18 6.38 6.78
C ILE A 353 -34.94 5.52 7.04
N SER A 354 -34.15 5.28 6.00
CA SER A 354 -32.81 4.68 6.09
C SER A 354 -31.76 5.58 5.44
N ASP A 355 -30.58 5.67 6.05
CA ASP A 355 -29.41 6.34 5.47
C ASP A 355 -28.33 5.32 5.14
N GLY A 356 -28.03 5.16 3.85
CA GLY A 356 -27.01 4.23 3.32
C GLY A 356 -25.70 4.92 2.91
N LYS A 357 -25.48 6.19 3.29
CA LYS A 357 -24.31 6.98 2.88
C LYS A 357 -23.19 7.03 3.92
N SER A 358 -23.18 6.11 4.87
CA SER A 358 -22.19 6.02 5.92
C SER A 358 -20.85 5.45 5.43
N ASP A 359 -19.76 5.83 6.10
CA ASP A 359 -18.47 5.18 5.94
C ASP A 359 -18.49 3.75 6.49
N THR A 360 -17.62 2.91 5.95
CA THR A 360 -17.39 1.53 6.41
C THR A 360 -16.01 1.37 7.06
N LEU A 361 -15.72 0.18 7.56
CA LEU A 361 -14.39 -0.24 7.99
C LEU A 361 -13.40 -0.10 6.83
N ARG A 362 -12.22 0.49 7.09
CA ARG A 362 -11.17 0.71 6.09
C ARG A 362 -9.88 0.05 6.56
N PRO A 363 -9.53 -1.13 6.05
CA PRO A 363 -8.21 -1.72 6.25
C PRO A 363 -7.12 -0.84 5.60
N ASP A 364 -5.88 -0.92 6.10
CA ASP A 364 -4.78 -0.16 5.50
C ASP A 364 -4.34 -0.76 4.16
N LEU A 365 -4.18 -2.09 4.11
CA LEU A 365 -3.93 -2.80 2.86
C LEU A 365 -4.46 -4.25 2.84
N ILE A 366 -4.81 -4.69 1.65
CA ILE A 366 -5.03 -6.10 1.32
C ILE A 366 -4.02 -6.49 0.24
N SER A 367 -3.33 -7.60 0.42
CA SER A 367 -2.41 -8.16 -0.59
C SER A 367 -2.88 -9.55 -1.00
N ILE A 368 -2.87 -9.82 -2.30
CA ILE A 368 -3.25 -11.13 -2.85
C ILE A 368 -2.12 -11.60 -3.76
N TYR A 369 -1.55 -12.76 -3.44
CA TYR A 369 -0.39 -13.30 -4.12
C TYR A 369 -0.42 -14.83 -4.17
N GLU A 370 0.28 -15.41 -5.14
CA GLU A 370 0.37 -16.86 -5.31
C GLU A 370 1.27 -17.47 -4.21
N CYS A 371 0.85 -18.61 -3.67
CA CYS A 371 1.50 -19.32 -2.59
C CYS A 371 1.57 -20.81 -2.91
N GLY A 372 2.78 -21.38 -2.92
CA GLY A 372 3.00 -22.81 -3.16
C GLY A 372 3.16 -23.16 -4.64
N ASP A 373 3.33 -24.45 -4.94
CA ASP A 373 3.73 -24.94 -6.28
C ASP A 373 2.54 -25.14 -7.26
N SER A 374 1.32 -24.76 -6.88
CA SER A 374 0.09 -25.22 -7.55
C SER A 374 -0.99 -24.16 -7.83
N GLY A 375 -0.65 -22.87 -8.00
CA GLY A 375 -1.64 -21.85 -8.36
C GLY A 375 -2.60 -21.48 -7.23
N GLU A 376 -2.22 -21.70 -5.99
CA GLU A 376 -3.03 -21.38 -4.81
C GLU A 376 -2.77 -19.94 -4.39
N TYR A 377 -3.79 -19.22 -3.92
CA TYR A 377 -3.64 -17.81 -3.54
C TYR A 377 -3.81 -17.61 -2.04
N CYS A 378 -3.02 -16.70 -1.50
CA CYS A 378 -3.16 -16.19 -0.14
C CYS A 378 -3.88 -14.85 -0.14
N PHE A 379 -4.80 -14.68 0.81
CA PHE A 379 -5.47 -13.42 1.10
C PHE A 379 -4.85 -12.79 2.35
N GLY A 380 -3.96 -11.82 2.14
CA GLY A 380 -3.23 -11.10 3.19
C GLY A 380 -3.97 -9.85 3.65
N ILE A 381 -4.40 -9.84 4.91
CA ILE A 381 -5.02 -8.71 5.59
C ILE A 381 -3.97 -8.08 6.49
N TYR A 382 -3.40 -6.95 6.05
CA TYR A 382 -2.33 -6.30 6.77
C TYR A 382 -2.71 -4.89 7.19
N ASP A 383 -2.35 -4.56 8.41
CA ASP A 383 -2.63 -3.27 9.00
C ASP A 383 -1.33 -2.68 9.54
N ALA A 384 -0.96 -1.52 9.01
CA ALA A 384 0.37 -0.95 9.16
C ALA A 384 0.38 -0.04 10.38
N LYS A 385 0.69 -0.63 11.54
CA LYS A 385 0.71 0.12 12.78
C LYS A 385 2.07 0.73 13.12
N TYR A 386 2.08 2.05 13.29
CA TYR A 386 3.25 2.79 13.73
C TYR A 386 3.48 2.69 15.25
N TYR A 387 3.63 1.47 15.78
CA TYR A 387 3.86 1.15 17.19
C TYR A 387 5.26 0.57 17.42
N ASN A 388 5.83 0.85 18.60
CA ASN A 388 7.13 0.31 19.02
C ASN A 388 6.97 -0.84 20.01
N ILE A 389 6.29 -1.90 19.58
CA ILE A 389 6.00 -3.04 20.45
C ILE A 389 7.29 -3.71 20.94
N ASN A 390 7.39 -3.95 22.24
CA ASN A 390 8.51 -4.64 22.87
C ASN A 390 8.05 -5.57 24.01
N PHE A 391 8.74 -6.70 24.21
CA PHE A 391 8.54 -7.60 25.35
C PHE A 391 9.63 -7.34 26.40
N HIS A 392 9.28 -6.63 27.47
CA HIS A 392 10.22 -6.30 28.54
C HIS A 392 10.17 -7.36 29.64
N LYS A 393 11.32 -7.94 29.99
CA LYS A 393 11.45 -8.89 31.12
C LYS A 393 11.71 -8.12 32.41
N ASN A 394 10.86 -8.27 33.42
CA ASN A 394 11.11 -7.72 34.75
C ASN A 394 11.06 -8.83 35.81
N SER A 395 12.21 -9.06 36.45
CA SER A 395 12.44 -9.86 37.67
C SER A 395 11.96 -11.33 37.69
N SER A 396 11.04 -11.76 36.81
CA SER A 396 10.62 -13.12 36.44
C SER A 396 9.46 -13.12 35.42
N GLU A 397 8.79 -11.99 35.17
CA GLU A 397 7.62 -11.87 34.28
C GLU A 397 7.92 -11.03 33.03
N TYR A 398 7.25 -11.33 31.92
CA TYR A 398 7.28 -10.52 30.71
C TYR A 398 6.11 -9.56 30.69
N LYS A 399 6.39 -8.30 30.36
CA LYS A 399 5.37 -7.26 30.14
C LYS A 399 5.52 -6.72 28.72
N VAL A 400 4.41 -6.68 27.99
CA VAL A 400 4.35 -6.04 26.68
C VAL A 400 4.24 -4.53 26.87
N ILE A 401 5.03 -3.78 26.12
CA ILE A 401 4.99 -2.31 26.05
C ILE A 401 4.89 -1.88 24.58
N GLY A 402 4.23 -0.76 24.31
CA GLY A 402 4.09 -0.21 22.97
C GLY A 402 3.32 -1.06 21.98
N GLN A 403 2.43 -1.92 22.47
CA GLN A 403 1.54 -2.74 21.65
C GLN A 403 0.38 -1.91 21.08
N PRO A 404 -0.21 -2.35 19.94
CA PRO A 404 -1.48 -1.84 19.47
C PRO A 404 -2.58 -1.88 20.55
N GLY A 405 -3.49 -0.92 20.51
CA GLY A 405 -4.58 -0.84 21.48
C GLY A 405 -5.66 -1.91 21.23
N VAL A 406 -6.54 -2.13 22.21
CA VAL A 406 -7.68 -3.07 22.08
C VAL A 406 -8.56 -2.73 20.87
N ALA A 407 -8.73 -1.43 20.58
CA ALA A 407 -9.47 -0.97 19.40
C ALA A 407 -8.82 -1.44 18.08
N ASP A 408 -7.48 -1.41 18.00
CA ASP A 408 -6.76 -1.88 16.81
C ASP A 408 -6.87 -3.40 16.66
N VAL A 409 -6.69 -4.14 17.75
CA VAL A 409 -6.85 -5.60 17.75
C VAL A 409 -8.27 -5.99 17.32
N THR A 410 -9.29 -5.31 17.87
CA THR A 410 -10.69 -5.58 17.53
C THR A 410 -10.98 -5.26 16.05
N LYS A 411 -10.53 -4.11 15.55
CA LYS A 411 -10.68 -3.75 14.12
C LYS A 411 -10.05 -4.79 13.20
N GLN A 412 -8.88 -5.30 13.57
CA GLN A 412 -8.16 -6.28 12.76
C GLN A 412 -8.92 -7.60 12.63
N TYR A 413 -9.56 -8.09 13.70
CA TYR A 413 -10.47 -9.23 13.60
C TYR A 413 -11.71 -8.90 12.76
N LEU A 414 -12.28 -7.70 12.90
CA LEU A 414 -13.44 -7.28 12.12
C LEU A 414 -13.14 -7.17 10.62
N TYR A 415 -11.92 -6.78 10.23
CA TYR A 415 -11.52 -6.78 8.82
C TYR A 415 -11.52 -8.20 8.25
N GLN A 416 -10.98 -9.19 8.97
CA GLN A 416 -11.06 -10.58 8.53
C GLN A 416 -12.50 -11.05 8.46
N LEU A 417 -13.32 -10.76 9.47
CA LEU A 417 -14.73 -11.12 9.48
C LEU A 417 -15.49 -10.54 8.28
N ALA A 418 -15.21 -9.29 7.91
CA ALA A 418 -15.84 -8.61 6.79
C ALA A 418 -15.50 -9.28 5.44
N TYR A 419 -14.31 -9.84 5.30
CA TYR A 419 -13.88 -10.55 4.09
C TYR A 419 -14.13 -12.05 4.13
N ASP A 420 -14.47 -12.65 5.27
CA ASP A 420 -14.55 -14.09 5.46
C ASP A 420 -15.46 -14.80 4.43
N ASP A 421 -16.65 -14.24 4.16
CA ASP A 421 -17.58 -14.78 3.15
C ASP A 421 -16.97 -14.75 1.74
N PHE A 422 -16.34 -13.62 1.38
CA PHE A 422 -15.67 -13.43 0.09
C PHE A 422 -14.48 -14.37 -0.06
N ILE A 423 -13.63 -14.44 0.96
CA ILE A 423 -12.45 -15.31 1.02
C ILE A 423 -12.86 -16.76 0.79
N ALA A 424 -13.88 -17.20 1.53
CA ALA A 424 -14.39 -18.54 1.40
C ALA A 424 -14.94 -18.75 -0.02
N LYS A 425 -15.96 -18.01 -0.46
CA LYS A 425 -16.65 -18.23 -1.75
C LYS A 425 -15.75 -18.10 -2.99
N GLN A 426 -14.71 -17.29 -2.96
CA GLN A 426 -13.75 -17.19 -4.06
C GLN A 426 -12.73 -18.33 -4.06
N GLY A 427 -12.57 -19.05 -2.95
CA GLY A 427 -11.69 -20.21 -2.85
C GLY A 427 -10.22 -19.86 -2.56
N TYR A 428 -9.95 -18.75 -1.86
CA TYR A 428 -8.62 -18.49 -1.32
C TYR A 428 -8.29 -19.58 -0.31
N LYS A 429 -7.08 -20.14 -0.37
CA LYS A 429 -6.71 -21.28 0.48
C LYS A 429 -6.11 -20.85 1.81
N TYR A 430 -5.37 -19.74 1.78
CA TYR A 430 -4.63 -19.22 2.91
C TYR A 430 -5.15 -17.83 3.27
N VAL A 431 -5.29 -17.57 4.56
CA VAL A 431 -5.56 -16.24 5.10
C VAL A 431 -4.42 -15.86 6.01
N GLN A 432 -3.96 -14.63 5.87
CA GLN A 432 -3.00 -14.04 6.78
C GLN A 432 -3.59 -12.79 7.41
N ASN A 433 -3.43 -12.66 8.72
CA ASN A 433 -3.95 -11.52 9.46
C ASN A 433 -2.83 -10.92 10.33
N MET A 434 -2.32 -9.73 9.97
CA MET A 434 -1.07 -9.22 10.57
C MET A 434 -1.04 -7.71 10.81
N PHE A 435 -0.33 -7.32 11.87
CA PHE A 435 0.17 -5.96 12.05
C PHE A 435 1.59 -5.79 11.50
N PHE A 436 1.81 -4.73 10.74
CA PHE A 436 3.13 -4.31 10.27
C PHE A 436 3.65 -3.13 11.07
N CYS A 437 4.56 -3.42 12.01
CA CYS A 437 5.23 -2.42 12.84
C CYS A 437 6.62 -2.08 12.26
N PRO A 438 7.07 -0.81 12.31
CA PRO A 438 8.42 -0.47 11.89
C PRO A 438 9.46 -0.89 12.93
N ASP A 439 10.64 -1.29 12.45
CA ASP A 439 11.83 -1.58 13.27
C ASP A 439 13.11 -1.24 12.50
N GLU A 440 14.24 -1.12 13.20
CA GLU A 440 15.53 -0.85 12.55
C GLU A 440 16.08 -2.08 11.81
N SER A 441 15.91 -3.27 12.38
CA SER A 441 16.40 -4.54 11.85
C SER A 441 15.31 -5.38 11.19
N GLY A 442 14.07 -5.25 11.65
CA GLY A 442 12.98 -6.13 11.27
C GLY A 442 13.03 -7.47 12.00
N ASP A 443 11.86 -8.08 12.17
CA ASP A 443 11.63 -9.41 12.71
C ASP A 443 10.27 -9.91 12.21
N LYS A 444 10.30 -10.84 11.26
CA LYS A 444 9.08 -11.37 10.64
C LYS A 444 8.30 -12.34 11.53
N GLU A 445 8.89 -12.87 12.59
CA GLU A 445 8.25 -13.81 13.53
C GLU A 445 8.21 -13.22 14.94
N TYR A 446 7.95 -11.91 15.02
CA TYR A 446 8.08 -11.17 16.27
C TYR A 446 7.09 -11.59 17.36
N GLY A 447 5.84 -11.90 16.99
CA GLY A 447 4.84 -12.38 17.94
C GLY A 447 3.42 -12.42 17.37
N TRP A 448 2.42 -12.60 18.23
CA TRP A 448 1.01 -12.58 17.87
C TRP A 448 0.14 -12.19 19.07
N VAL A 449 -1.09 -11.76 18.79
CA VAL A 449 -2.12 -11.47 19.79
C VAL A 449 -3.38 -12.28 19.47
N GLN A 450 -4.06 -12.72 20.52
CA GLN A 450 -5.30 -13.49 20.44
C GLN A 450 -6.35 -12.88 21.35
N MET A 451 -7.58 -12.84 20.85
CA MET A 451 -8.77 -12.56 21.64
C MET A 451 -9.77 -13.70 21.43
N ASP A 452 -9.89 -14.61 22.39
CA ASP A 452 -10.69 -15.84 22.26
C ASP A 452 -12.13 -15.58 21.80
N MET A 453 -12.76 -14.52 22.31
CA MET A 453 -14.13 -14.13 21.95
C MET A 453 -14.29 -13.71 20.48
N LEU A 454 -13.23 -13.25 19.82
CA LEU A 454 -13.24 -12.86 18.41
C LEU A 454 -12.62 -13.95 17.53
N HIS A 455 -11.76 -14.80 18.11
CA HIS A 455 -11.24 -15.98 17.45
C HIS A 455 -12.36 -16.99 17.10
N GLN A 456 -13.45 -17.00 17.87
CA GLN A 456 -14.64 -17.82 17.63
C GLN A 456 -15.90 -16.94 17.61
N ILE A 457 -16.41 -16.61 16.41
CA ILE A 457 -17.64 -15.84 16.23
C ILE A 457 -18.66 -16.68 15.47
N GLY A 458 -19.67 -17.17 16.18
CA GLY A 458 -20.67 -18.08 15.61
C GLY A 458 -20.04 -19.41 15.22
N ASP A 459 -20.17 -19.77 13.96
CA ASP A 459 -19.54 -20.94 13.32
C ASP A 459 -18.15 -20.63 12.75
N LYS A 460 -17.74 -19.35 12.71
CA LYS A 460 -16.50 -18.88 12.11
C LYS A 460 -15.33 -18.92 13.07
N LYS A 461 -14.17 -19.36 12.57
CA LYS A 461 -12.89 -19.34 13.27
C LYS A 461 -11.94 -18.36 12.57
N LEU A 462 -11.70 -17.21 13.19
CA LEU A 462 -10.83 -16.16 12.63
C LEU A 462 -9.37 -16.42 13.01
N GLU A 463 -8.42 -15.85 12.28
CA GLU A 463 -6.99 -16.05 12.54
C GLU A 463 -6.52 -15.24 13.74
N ASN A 464 -5.49 -15.73 14.43
CA ASN A 464 -4.76 -14.89 15.37
C ASN A 464 -4.06 -13.76 14.62
N VAL A 465 -3.96 -12.58 15.24
CA VAL A 465 -3.31 -11.44 14.61
C VAL A 465 -1.81 -11.53 14.85
N ALA A 466 -1.04 -11.86 13.82
CA ALA A 466 0.42 -11.87 13.89
C ALA A 466 0.97 -10.44 13.97
N VAL A 467 2.13 -10.29 14.60
CA VAL A 467 2.87 -9.03 14.65
C VAL A 467 4.18 -9.24 13.91
N VAL A 468 4.38 -8.47 12.86
CA VAL A 468 5.58 -8.45 12.03
C VAL A 468 6.27 -7.11 12.22
N LYS A 469 7.57 -7.15 12.49
CA LYS A 469 8.43 -5.98 12.45
C LYS A 469 9.11 -5.90 11.09
N LEU A 470 8.83 -4.85 10.34
CA LEU A 470 9.48 -4.60 9.05
C LEU A 470 10.67 -3.66 9.24
N CYS A 471 11.80 -3.97 8.59
CA CYS A 471 12.93 -3.06 8.54
C CYS A 471 12.52 -1.77 7.82
N ALA A 472 12.40 -0.67 8.56
CA ALA A 472 11.91 0.60 8.02
C ALA A 472 12.82 1.13 6.91
N SER A 473 14.14 1.00 7.06
CA SER A 473 15.10 1.46 6.04
C SER A 473 14.99 0.68 4.72
N GLU A 474 14.66 -0.60 4.78
CA GLU A 474 14.42 -1.41 3.60
C GLU A 474 13.09 -1.03 2.95
N MET A 475 12.01 -0.95 3.75
CA MET A 475 10.70 -0.55 3.25
C MET A 475 10.72 0.83 2.57
N TYR A 476 11.46 1.79 3.13
CA TYR A 476 11.66 3.09 2.50
C TYR A 476 12.44 3.01 1.20
N SER A 477 13.42 2.11 1.09
CA SER A 477 14.17 1.91 -0.15
C SER A 477 13.28 1.36 -1.25
N LEU A 478 12.44 0.36 -0.94
CA LEU A 478 11.47 -0.20 -1.89
C LEU A 478 10.45 0.86 -2.32
N TYR A 479 9.93 1.63 -1.36
CA TYR A 479 8.98 2.71 -1.63
C TYR A 479 9.58 3.77 -2.54
N LEU A 480 10.81 4.24 -2.25
CA LEU A 480 11.49 5.23 -3.09
C LEU A 480 11.77 4.70 -4.50
N ALA A 481 12.02 3.40 -4.65
CA ALA A 481 12.27 2.74 -5.94
C ALA A 481 10.99 2.35 -6.72
N ASP A 482 9.80 2.62 -6.18
CA ASP A 482 8.53 2.14 -6.74
C ASP A 482 8.47 0.61 -6.91
N TYR A 483 9.17 -0.12 -6.03
CA TYR A 483 9.23 -1.56 -6.06
C TYR A 483 8.09 -2.18 -5.24
N ILE A 484 7.35 -3.09 -5.87
CA ILE A 484 6.35 -3.94 -5.21
C ILE A 484 7.00 -5.31 -4.97
N VAL A 485 6.95 -5.78 -3.73
CA VAL A 485 7.45 -7.10 -3.33
C VAL A 485 6.72 -8.17 -4.11
N ASN A 486 7.49 -8.99 -4.82
CA ASN A 486 6.96 -10.11 -5.58
C ASN A 486 6.62 -11.28 -4.66
N GLU A 487 5.73 -12.17 -5.13
CA GLU A 487 5.31 -13.37 -4.40
C GLU A 487 6.47 -14.24 -3.90
N ASN A 488 7.53 -14.39 -4.71
CA ASN A 488 8.73 -15.17 -4.37
C ASN A 488 9.58 -14.54 -3.25
N GLU A 489 9.36 -13.27 -2.93
CA GLU A 489 10.11 -12.53 -1.92
C GLU A 489 9.27 -12.25 -0.66
N MET A 490 7.97 -12.56 -0.66
CA MET A 490 7.08 -12.32 0.49
C MET A 490 7.60 -12.97 1.77
N ASP A 491 8.14 -14.19 1.65
CA ASP A 491 8.66 -14.96 2.79
C ASP A 491 9.93 -14.35 3.41
N LYS A 492 10.55 -13.36 2.75
CA LYS A 492 11.63 -12.55 3.34
C LYS A 492 11.10 -11.64 4.45
N TYR A 493 9.88 -11.14 4.30
CA TYR A 493 9.30 -10.10 5.15
C TYR A 493 8.21 -10.61 6.08
N ILE A 494 7.50 -11.66 5.67
CA ILE A 494 6.30 -12.16 6.31
C ILE A 494 6.51 -13.65 6.66
N PRO A 495 5.98 -14.16 7.78
CA PRO A 495 6.18 -15.55 8.17
C PRO A 495 5.36 -16.51 7.31
N VAL A 496 5.97 -17.65 6.95
CA VAL A 496 5.29 -18.76 6.26
C VAL A 496 4.23 -19.39 7.16
N ILE A 497 4.51 -19.44 8.48
CA ILE A 497 3.68 -20.09 9.52
C ILE A 497 2.32 -19.39 9.69
N GLY A 498 2.18 -18.13 9.29
CA GLY A 498 0.88 -17.42 9.29
C GLY A 498 -0.10 -17.89 8.22
N ARG A 499 0.29 -18.81 7.33
CA ARG A 499 -0.59 -19.43 6.34
C ARG A 499 -1.36 -20.57 7.00
N HIS A 500 -2.38 -20.24 7.79
CA HIS A 500 -3.34 -21.26 8.20
C HIS A 500 -4.17 -21.66 6.98
N GLU A 501 -4.16 -22.95 6.65
CA GLU A 501 -5.07 -23.52 5.69
C GLU A 501 -6.47 -23.36 6.28
N LEU A 502 -7.38 -22.73 5.53
CA LEU A 502 -8.76 -22.60 6.00
C LEU A 502 -9.27 -24.01 6.29
N ASP A 503 -9.55 -24.29 7.58
CA ASP A 503 -10.24 -25.49 8.05
C ASP A 503 -11.70 -25.41 7.58
N SER A 504 -11.84 -25.57 6.27
CA SER A 504 -12.94 -26.14 5.54
C SER A 504 -14.31 -25.99 6.24
N GLN A 505 -15.08 -24.95 5.89
CA GLN A 505 -16.51 -24.92 6.21
C GLN A 505 -17.44 -24.75 5.01
N ASN A 506 -16.93 -24.55 3.79
CA ASN A 506 -17.79 -24.48 2.61
C ASN A 506 -17.69 -25.75 1.75
N PHE A 507 -18.78 -26.54 1.80
CA PHE A 507 -19.08 -27.69 0.93
C PHE A 507 -18.81 -27.40 -0.56
N ALA A 508 -19.16 -26.21 -1.04
CA ALA A 508 -18.95 -25.78 -2.43
C ALA A 508 -17.47 -25.62 -2.81
N ASN A 509 -16.62 -25.15 -1.88
CA ASN A 509 -15.20 -24.90 -2.16
C ASN A 509 -14.35 -26.16 -2.05
N ARG A 510 -14.73 -27.09 -1.16
CA ARG A 510 -14.14 -28.43 -1.15
C ARG A 510 -14.49 -29.15 -2.46
N MET A 511 -15.76 -29.08 -2.89
CA MET A 511 -16.20 -29.64 -4.18
C MET A 511 -15.44 -29.01 -5.36
N MET A 512 -15.25 -27.69 -5.37
CA MET A 512 -14.44 -27.00 -6.39
C MET A 512 -12.98 -27.43 -6.34
N ALA A 513 -12.32 -27.50 -5.18
CA ALA A 513 -10.95 -27.97 -5.04
C ALA A 513 -10.78 -29.46 -5.47
N TYR A 514 -11.77 -30.31 -5.20
CA TYR A 514 -11.83 -31.68 -5.68
C TYR A 514 -12.03 -31.76 -7.20
N LEU A 515 -12.89 -30.91 -7.79
CA LEU A 515 -13.05 -30.78 -9.24
C LEU A 515 -11.77 -30.24 -9.91
N THR A 516 -11.01 -29.36 -9.24
CA THR A 516 -9.74 -28.82 -9.73
C THR A 516 -8.63 -29.87 -9.74
N ARG A 517 -8.58 -30.76 -8.72
CA ARG A 517 -7.63 -31.90 -8.64
C ARG A 517 -7.73 -32.90 -9.80
N ILE A 518 -8.85 -32.94 -10.50
CA ILE A 518 -9.10 -33.84 -11.63
C ILE A 518 -8.45 -33.33 -12.95
N THR A 519 -7.79 -32.17 -12.97
CA THR A 519 -7.59 -31.45 -14.23
C THR A 519 -6.18 -31.39 -14.81
N THR A 520 -5.99 -32.20 -15.87
CA THR A 520 -5.61 -31.69 -17.21
C THR A 520 -6.24 -32.58 -18.30
N ALA A 521 -6.29 -33.90 -18.08
CA ALA A 521 -6.94 -34.85 -18.98
C ALA A 521 -8.47 -34.71 -19.03
N SER A 522 -9.13 -34.49 -17.89
CA SER A 522 -10.61 -34.37 -17.83
C SER A 522 -11.16 -33.06 -18.40
N LYS A 523 -10.45 -31.93 -18.30
CA LYS A 523 -10.83 -30.67 -19.00
C LYS A 523 -10.75 -30.83 -20.53
N LEU A 524 -9.82 -31.66 -21.01
CA LEU A 524 -9.63 -31.97 -22.42
C LEU A 524 -10.71 -32.95 -22.95
N ALA A 525 -11.19 -33.85 -22.08
CA ALA A 525 -12.35 -34.70 -22.32
C ALA A 525 -13.66 -33.89 -22.31
N GLU A 526 -13.89 -33.01 -21.33
CA GLU A 526 -15.06 -32.11 -21.28
C GLU A 526 -15.16 -31.20 -22.52
N LYS A 527 -14.05 -30.63 -22.97
CA LYS A 527 -14.04 -29.79 -24.18
C LYS A 527 -14.32 -30.60 -25.47
N LYS A 528 -14.13 -31.92 -25.45
CA LYS A 528 -14.51 -32.86 -26.53
C LYS A 528 -15.93 -33.44 -26.35
N LEU A 529 -16.50 -33.34 -25.15
CA LEU A 529 -17.80 -33.86 -24.73
C LEU A 529 -18.77 -32.68 -24.48
N GLU A 530 -19.31 -32.06 -25.52
CA GLU A 530 -20.43 -31.11 -25.34
C GLU A 530 -21.68 -31.87 -24.85
N MET A 531 -21.91 -31.85 -23.53
CA MET A 531 -23.06 -32.51 -22.89
C MET A 531 -24.32 -31.64 -22.96
N LYS A 532 -25.45 -32.20 -23.41
CA LYS A 532 -26.79 -31.63 -23.21
C LYS A 532 -27.63 -32.59 -22.37
N SER A 533 -28.12 -32.10 -21.24
CA SER A 533 -29.15 -32.74 -20.42
C SER A 533 -30.51 -32.46 -21.05
N ASP A 534 -31.20 -33.49 -21.53
CA ASP A 534 -32.63 -33.39 -21.78
C ASP A 534 -33.33 -34.61 -21.17
N ARG A 535 -34.14 -34.36 -20.14
CA ARG A 535 -35.04 -35.32 -19.47
C ARG A 535 -34.41 -36.63 -19.00
N GLY A 536 -33.36 -36.55 -18.16
CA GLY A 536 -32.97 -37.66 -17.28
C GLY A 536 -32.30 -38.88 -17.96
N ARG A 537 -31.85 -38.76 -19.21
CA ARG A 537 -30.89 -39.71 -19.82
C ARG A 537 -29.64 -38.97 -20.27
N LEU A 538 -28.48 -39.38 -19.77
CA LEU A 538 -27.19 -39.00 -20.35
C LEU A 538 -27.10 -39.58 -21.76
N ILE A 539 -26.74 -38.74 -22.74
CA ILE A 539 -26.47 -39.15 -24.12
C ILE A 539 -24.96 -39.02 -24.34
N TYR A 540 -24.27 -40.16 -24.48
CA TYR A 540 -22.83 -40.21 -24.75
C TYR A 540 -22.55 -39.99 -26.26
N PRO A 541 -21.54 -39.18 -26.65
CA PRO A 541 -21.10 -39.11 -28.04
C PRO A 541 -20.43 -40.42 -28.47
N LYS A 542 -20.54 -40.75 -29.77
CA LYS A 542 -19.92 -41.96 -30.34
C LYS A 542 -18.39 -41.85 -30.33
N GLN A 543 -17.76 -42.77 -29.59
CA GLN A 543 -16.36 -43.22 -29.65
C GLN A 543 -15.28 -42.24 -29.13
N ILE A 544 -14.75 -42.53 -27.93
CA ILE A 544 -13.47 -42.00 -27.43
C ILE A 544 -12.56 -43.20 -27.12
N LYS A 545 -11.74 -43.62 -28.08
CA LYS A 545 -10.77 -44.69 -27.82
C LYS A 545 -9.81 -44.29 -26.69
N ARG A 546 -9.82 -45.08 -25.61
CA ARG A 546 -8.83 -45.11 -24.51
C ARG A 546 -8.77 -43.92 -23.55
N GLU A 547 -9.79 -43.06 -23.46
CA GLU A 547 -9.87 -42.04 -22.40
C GLU A 547 -11.28 -41.97 -21.78
N LEU A 548 -11.43 -42.55 -20.59
CA LEU A 548 -12.69 -42.61 -19.83
C LEU A 548 -12.82 -41.44 -18.84
N GLY A 549 -11.72 -41.06 -18.17
CA GLY A 549 -11.67 -40.00 -17.16
C GLY A 549 -12.33 -40.36 -15.82
N ALA A 550 -11.63 -40.14 -14.69
CA ALA A 550 -12.13 -40.44 -13.34
C ALA A 550 -13.48 -39.78 -13.01
N LYS A 551 -13.79 -38.62 -13.59
CA LYS A 551 -15.09 -37.94 -13.38
C LYS A 551 -16.27 -38.74 -13.95
N ILE A 552 -16.12 -39.37 -15.11
CA ILE A 552 -17.19 -40.16 -15.71
C ILE A 552 -17.45 -41.44 -14.89
N ILE A 553 -16.38 -42.03 -14.35
CA ILE A 553 -16.45 -43.17 -13.45
C ILE A 553 -17.14 -42.77 -12.13
N TYR A 554 -16.79 -41.60 -11.60
CA TYR A 554 -17.43 -41.02 -10.42
C TYR A 554 -18.95 -40.85 -10.62
N ASP A 555 -19.34 -40.20 -11.72
CA ASP A 555 -20.75 -39.98 -12.06
C ASP A 555 -21.51 -41.31 -12.28
N ALA A 556 -20.83 -42.38 -12.71
CA ALA A 556 -21.42 -43.71 -12.85
C ALA A 556 -21.64 -44.40 -11.48
N ILE A 557 -20.73 -44.22 -10.53
CA ILE A 557 -20.81 -44.76 -9.16
C ILE A 557 -21.89 -44.06 -8.34
N CYS A 558 -22.02 -42.73 -8.47
CA CYS A 558 -22.90 -41.91 -7.65
C CYS A 558 -24.36 -42.43 -7.54
N PRO A 559 -25.07 -42.80 -8.62
CA PRO A 559 -26.42 -43.34 -8.49
C PRO A 559 -26.47 -44.75 -7.91
N VAL A 560 -25.37 -45.52 -7.94
CA VAL A 560 -25.31 -46.82 -7.24
C VAL A 560 -25.15 -46.57 -5.74
N ALA A 561 -24.30 -45.63 -5.36
CA ALA A 561 -24.13 -45.19 -3.97
C ALA A 561 -25.42 -44.61 -3.39
N SER A 562 -26.18 -43.80 -4.14
CA SER A 562 -27.49 -43.27 -3.70
C SER A 562 -28.54 -44.36 -3.48
N ASN A 563 -28.43 -45.49 -4.18
CA ASN A 563 -29.30 -46.64 -3.92
C ASN A 563 -28.81 -47.50 -2.75
N ALA A 564 -27.50 -47.49 -2.47
CA ALA A 564 -26.88 -48.29 -1.41
C ALA A 564 -26.97 -47.61 -0.03
N PHE A 565 -27.02 -46.27 0.01
CA PHE A 565 -27.02 -45.48 1.23
C PHE A 565 -28.29 -44.63 1.32
N TYR A 566 -29.13 -44.91 2.31
CA TYR A 566 -30.34 -44.14 2.57
C TYR A 566 -29.98 -42.68 2.88
N GLY A 567 -30.62 -41.73 2.20
CA GLY A 567 -30.36 -40.30 2.39
C GLY A 567 -29.11 -39.75 1.68
N PHE A 568 -28.36 -40.57 0.93
CA PHE A 568 -27.18 -40.10 0.19
C PHE A 568 -27.56 -39.55 -1.19
N ASN A 569 -27.45 -38.23 -1.39
CA ASN A 569 -27.53 -37.61 -2.71
C ASN A 569 -26.26 -36.77 -3.01
N PRO A 570 -25.42 -37.19 -3.97
CA PRO A 570 -24.18 -36.50 -4.29
C PRO A 570 -24.36 -35.17 -5.06
N TYR A 571 -25.59 -34.82 -5.49
CA TYR A 571 -25.85 -33.65 -6.33
C TYR A 571 -27.02 -32.76 -5.89
N GLU A 572 -27.58 -32.91 -4.68
CA GLU A 572 -28.82 -32.22 -4.33
C GLU A 572 -28.64 -30.72 -4.00
N LYS A 573 -29.53 -29.92 -4.63
CA LYS A 573 -29.77 -28.50 -4.40
C LYS A 573 -30.73 -28.34 -3.22
N GLU A 574 -30.59 -27.24 -2.49
CA GLU A 574 -31.47 -26.79 -1.41
C GLU A 574 -32.94 -27.13 -1.65
N GLY A 575 -33.49 -28.01 -0.81
CA GLY A 575 -34.93 -28.23 -0.78
C GLY A 575 -35.35 -29.59 -0.24
N HIS A 576 -35.07 -29.89 1.03
CA HIS A 576 -35.95 -30.69 1.91
C HIS A 576 -35.52 -30.52 3.41
N GLU A 577 -36.43 -30.00 4.23
CA GLU A 577 -36.29 -29.56 5.64
C GLU A 577 -36.15 -30.69 6.70
N SER A 578 -35.55 -31.85 6.41
CA SER A 578 -35.51 -32.91 7.43
C SER A 578 -34.32 -33.87 7.37
N MET A 579 -33.10 -33.38 7.57
CA MET A 579 -31.95 -34.25 7.87
C MET A 579 -31.20 -33.80 9.13
N VAL A 580 -30.79 -34.79 9.93
CA VAL A 580 -30.06 -34.60 11.20
C VAL A 580 -28.55 -34.48 10.90
N ALA A 581 -27.79 -33.75 11.71
CA ALA A 581 -26.37 -33.44 11.48
C ALA A 581 -25.46 -34.67 11.29
N GLU A 582 -25.82 -35.84 11.83
CA GLU A 582 -25.10 -37.11 11.64
C GLU A 582 -25.17 -37.63 10.19
N ASP A 583 -26.27 -37.38 9.47
CA ASP A 583 -26.46 -37.85 8.08
C ASP A 583 -25.63 -37.02 7.07
N MET A 584 -25.28 -35.76 7.40
CA MET A 584 -24.46 -34.89 6.55
C MET A 584 -22.97 -35.25 6.59
N GLY A 585 -22.44 -35.67 7.75
CA GLY A 585 -21.03 -36.07 7.90
C GLY A 585 -20.68 -37.35 7.14
N ASP A 586 -21.61 -38.31 7.12
CA ASP A 586 -21.49 -39.58 6.41
C ASP A 586 -21.48 -39.42 4.88
N SER A 587 -22.20 -38.43 4.35
CA SER A 587 -22.26 -38.16 2.90
C SER A 587 -20.93 -37.66 2.35
N TYR A 588 -20.21 -36.83 3.11
CA TYR A 588 -18.91 -36.29 2.71
C TYR A 588 -17.83 -37.38 2.57
N ASN A 589 -17.68 -38.24 3.58
CA ASN A 589 -16.69 -39.32 3.55
C ASN A 589 -16.98 -40.31 2.41
N ARG A 590 -18.27 -40.57 2.14
CA ARG A 590 -18.70 -41.38 1.00
C ARG A 590 -18.30 -40.75 -0.34
N CYS A 591 -18.59 -39.47 -0.57
CA CYS A 591 -18.18 -38.78 -1.81
C CYS A 591 -16.67 -38.78 -2.02
N SER A 592 -15.89 -38.49 -0.97
CA SER A 592 -14.41 -38.51 -1.03
C SER A 592 -13.88 -39.89 -1.41
N GLN A 593 -14.42 -40.94 -0.79
CA GLN A 593 -14.02 -42.31 -1.08
C GLN A 593 -14.46 -42.79 -2.47
N ILE A 594 -15.60 -42.30 -2.98
CA ILE A 594 -16.02 -42.55 -4.37
C ILE A 594 -15.04 -41.90 -5.34
N ALA A 595 -14.57 -40.68 -5.06
CA ALA A 595 -13.56 -40.01 -5.89
C ALA A 595 -12.24 -40.78 -5.92
N ASP A 596 -11.74 -41.20 -4.77
CA ASP A 596 -10.54 -42.04 -4.69
C ASP A 596 -10.70 -43.35 -5.47
N ALA A 597 -11.83 -44.04 -5.27
CA ALA A 597 -12.14 -45.27 -5.98
C ALA A 597 -12.19 -45.02 -7.50
N SER A 598 -12.76 -43.88 -7.94
CA SER A 598 -12.85 -43.53 -9.36
C SER A 598 -11.49 -43.32 -10.00
N ILE A 599 -10.54 -42.68 -9.30
CA ILE A 599 -9.17 -42.48 -9.76
C ILE A 599 -8.43 -43.82 -9.82
N GLU A 600 -8.59 -44.66 -8.81
CA GLU A 600 -7.97 -45.99 -8.75
C GLU A 600 -8.50 -46.91 -9.87
N ILE A 601 -9.82 -46.90 -10.09
CA ILE A 601 -10.48 -47.63 -11.17
C ILE A 601 -9.99 -47.14 -12.54
N GLU A 602 -9.89 -45.81 -12.76
CA GLU A 602 -9.39 -45.27 -14.02
C GLU A 602 -7.98 -45.75 -14.32
N LYS A 603 -7.10 -45.73 -13.31
CA LYS A 603 -5.71 -46.17 -13.42
C LYS A 603 -5.63 -47.65 -13.78
N ILE A 604 -6.40 -48.49 -13.11
CA ILE A 604 -6.38 -49.95 -13.35
C ILE A 604 -7.00 -50.28 -14.71
N ILE A 605 -8.10 -49.63 -15.11
CA ILE A 605 -8.74 -49.83 -16.43
C ILE A 605 -7.77 -49.52 -17.58
N LYS A 606 -6.91 -48.51 -17.42
CA LYS A 606 -5.87 -48.16 -18.41
C LYS A 606 -4.80 -49.23 -18.59
N ASP A 607 -4.56 -50.05 -17.57
CA ASP A 607 -3.52 -51.08 -17.56
C ASP A 607 -4.03 -52.47 -18.01
N LEU A 608 -5.34 -52.65 -18.18
CA LEU A 608 -5.97 -53.91 -18.60
C LEU A 608 -6.01 -54.06 -20.13
N SER A 609 -5.92 -55.30 -20.62
CA SER A 609 -6.09 -55.62 -22.04
C SER A 609 -7.56 -55.59 -22.48
N GLU A 610 -7.83 -55.44 -23.79
CA GLU A 610 -9.21 -55.43 -24.32
C GLU A 610 -9.99 -56.73 -24.04
N VAL A 611 -9.29 -57.86 -23.87
CA VAL A 611 -9.91 -59.16 -23.51
C VAL A 611 -10.33 -59.14 -22.04
N GLU A 612 -9.49 -58.59 -21.15
CA GLU A 612 -9.77 -58.45 -19.72
C GLU A 612 -10.86 -57.41 -19.45
N LEU A 613 -10.90 -56.31 -20.21
CA LEU A 613 -11.94 -55.28 -20.13
C LEU A 613 -13.32 -55.77 -20.57
N ARG A 614 -13.41 -56.92 -21.26
CA ARG A 614 -14.68 -57.56 -21.64
C ARG A 614 -15.06 -58.69 -20.70
N ASP A 615 -14.20 -59.06 -19.75
CA ASP A 615 -14.46 -60.11 -18.77
C ASP A 615 -15.07 -59.50 -17.50
N GLU A 616 -16.37 -59.74 -17.31
CA GLU A 616 -17.14 -59.30 -16.15
C GLU A 616 -16.49 -59.76 -14.83
N LYS A 617 -15.92 -60.97 -14.77
CA LYS A 617 -15.30 -61.47 -13.54
C LYS A 617 -14.03 -60.69 -13.20
N VAL A 618 -13.26 -60.29 -14.20
CA VAL A 618 -12.03 -59.50 -14.01
C VAL A 618 -12.40 -58.10 -13.52
N LEU A 619 -13.34 -57.41 -14.18
CA LEU A 619 -13.78 -56.07 -13.78
C LEU A 619 -14.43 -56.06 -12.40
N LYS A 620 -15.23 -57.07 -12.07
CA LYS A 620 -15.87 -57.21 -10.75
C LYS A 620 -14.84 -57.35 -9.62
N VAL A 621 -13.76 -58.10 -9.84
CA VAL A 621 -12.65 -58.22 -8.87
C VAL A 621 -11.92 -56.89 -8.69
N VAL A 622 -11.69 -56.15 -9.78
CA VAL A 622 -11.06 -54.82 -9.75
C VAL A 622 -11.92 -53.82 -8.96
N LEU A 623 -13.21 -53.72 -9.30
CA LEU A 623 -14.14 -52.81 -8.64
C LEU A 623 -14.29 -53.14 -7.14
N LYS A 624 -14.42 -54.43 -6.81
CA LYS A 624 -14.46 -54.88 -5.42
C LYS A 624 -13.22 -54.42 -4.65
N LYS A 625 -12.03 -54.61 -5.21
CA LYS A 625 -10.76 -54.21 -4.56
C LYS A 625 -10.67 -52.70 -4.31
N CYS A 626 -11.12 -51.88 -5.27
CA CYS A 626 -11.07 -50.42 -5.17
C CYS A 626 -12.05 -49.87 -4.13
N ILE A 627 -13.13 -50.60 -3.84
CA ILE A 627 -14.17 -50.16 -2.89
C ILE A 627 -13.98 -50.77 -1.51
N GLU A 628 -13.52 -52.02 -1.42
CA GLU A 628 -13.32 -52.72 -0.15
C GLU A 628 -12.26 -52.04 0.74
N SER A 629 -11.34 -51.29 0.13
CA SER A 629 -10.32 -50.48 0.79
C SER A 629 -10.84 -49.17 1.40
N LYS A 630 -12.12 -48.83 1.19
CA LYS A 630 -12.72 -47.54 1.54
C LYS A 630 -13.84 -47.73 2.56
N SER A 631 -13.63 -47.29 3.81
CA SER A 631 -14.46 -47.66 4.97
C SER A 631 -15.95 -47.33 4.83
N ASP A 632 -16.28 -46.18 4.27
CA ASP A 632 -17.63 -45.62 4.22
C ASP A 632 -18.43 -46.06 2.99
N ILE A 633 -17.72 -46.51 1.95
CA ILE A 633 -18.33 -47.14 0.76
C ILE A 633 -18.13 -48.65 0.69
N LYS A 634 -17.40 -49.24 1.65
CA LYS A 634 -17.17 -50.69 1.75
C LYS A 634 -18.43 -51.54 1.59
N PRO A 635 -19.63 -51.16 2.09
CA PRO A 635 -20.85 -51.92 1.87
C PRO A 635 -21.22 -52.11 0.38
N MET A 636 -20.68 -51.29 -0.53
CA MET A 636 -20.84 -51.43 -1.97
C MET A 636 -19.92 -52.49 -2.60
N ALA A 637 -18.95 -53.03 -1.85
CA ALA A 637 -17.97 -54.00 -2.35
C ALA A 637 -18.52 -55.43 -2.50
N ASP A 638 -19.78 -55.67 -2.16
CA ASP A 638 -20.43 -56.98 -2.25
C ASP A 638 -21.93 -56.86 -2.60
N GLY A 639 -22.52 -57.98 -3.01
CA GLY A 639 -23.96 -58.10 -3.28
C GLY A 639 -24.45 -57.24 -4.45
N LYS A 640 -25.73 -56.82 -4.37
CA LYS A 640 -26.44 -56.15 -5.48
C LYS A 640 -25.79 -54.82 -5.90
N SER A 641 -25.15 -54.11 -4.98
CA SER A 641 -24.46 -52.84 -5.27
C SER A 641 -23.22 -53.04 -6.13
N LEU A 642 -22.42 -54.09 -5.86
CA LEU A 642 -21.27 -54.44 -6.69
C LEU A 642 -21.71 -54.93 -8.07
N ASP A 643 -22.80 -55.69 -8.15
CA ASP A 643 -23.36 -56.15 -9.42
C ASP A 643 -23.79 -54.97 -10.29
N MET A 644 -24.60 -54.05 -9.73
CA MET A 644 -25.04 -52.84 -10.42
C MET A 644 -23.89 -51.93 -10.85
N LEU A 645 -22.85 -51.85 -10.02
CA LEU A 645 -21.65 -51.07 -10.37
C LEU A 645 -20.87 -51.73 -11.51
N THR A 646 -20.71 -53.05 -11.45
CA THR A 646 -20.02 -53.82 -12.49
C THR A 646 -20.72 -53.65 -13.83
N ASP A 647 -22.05 -53.74 -13.85
CA ASP A 647 -22.86 -53.53 -15.05
C ASP A 647 -22.67 -52.13 -15.64
N LYS A 648 -22.74 -51.09 -14.80
CA LYS A 648 -22.57 -49.70 -15.24
C LYS A 648 -21.17 -49.41 -15.77
N ILE A 649 -20.13 -49.90 -15.10
CA ILE A 649 -18.75 -49.68 -15.54
C ILE A 649 -18.46 -50.50 -16.80
N MET A 650 -19.02 -51.71 -16.94
CA MET A 650 -18.96 -52.51 -18.17
C MET A 650 -19.64 -51.81 -19.35
N GLU A 651 -20.84 -51.23 -19.13
CA GLU A 651 -21.54 -50.42 -20.12
C GLU A 651 -20.68 -49.22 -20.53
N LEU A 652 -20.12 -48.51 -19.56
CA LEU A 652 -19.24 -47.37 -19.80
C LEU A 652 -17.96 -47.74 -20.56
N VAL A 653 -17.30 -48.83 -20.17
CA VAL A 653 -16.09 -49.34 -20.86
C VAL A 653 -16.42 -49.77 -22.28
N ARG A 654 -17.55 -50.44 -22.50
CA ARG A 654 -17.98 -50.90 -23.83
C ARG A 654 -18.39 -49.75 -24.75
N ASP A 655 -19.12 -48.77 -24.22
CA ASP A 655 -19.80 -47.75 -25.02
C ASP A 655 -18.97 -46.46 -25.16
N VAL A 656 -18.04 -46.23 -24.23
CA VAL A 656 -17.21 -45.01 -24.17
C VAL A 656 -15.71 -45.31 -24.37
N TYR A 657 -15.16 -46.41 -23.84
CA TYR A 657 -13.70 -46.66 -23.79
C TYR A 657 -13.12 -47.56 -24.91
N LEU A 658 -13.81 -48.66 -25.23
CA LEU A 658 -13.47 -49.64 -26.29
C LEU A 658 -14.04 -49.20 -27.65
#